data_AF-A0A7M5UT96-F1
#
_entry.id   AF-A0A7M5UT96-F1
#
_cell.length_a   1.000
_cell.length_b   1.000
_cell.length_c   1.000
_cell.angle_alpha   90.00
_cell.angle_beta   90.00
_cell.angle_gamma   90.00
#
_symmetry.space_group_name_H-M   'P 1'
#
loop_
_entity.id
_entity.type
_entity.pdbx_description
1 polymer ?
#
loop_
_entity_poly.entity_id
_entity_poly.type
_entity_poly.pdbx_seq_one_letter_code
_entity_poly.pdbx_strand_id
1 'polypeptide(L)'
;MVSIILDIQAPNMQKKAVELMMNTTGLRPKFLESSLTLICDGLQKAMNSRESVEEDLEYQAEKSDLLLYCHAQKHLINLYLAIENIQEDQSSMDSMVTEDLPGDRQQTVAELLHVTGTEAKDFLEMLDRYKSICLDDFEATTKQKHHQKKTTSSKKLDINEFLSCFRIENISHHPQQKRFSKEASSSSSQHFKVILDDKVVKELTLSLGDLFFENTLKGDASISRLAFILESSRIPPKQIMMLLTEYSQSMMNSNVLFKDCSLVLLNSLVSSICALKGGAEKHCVDLPVGEVSDWWQSVRDILSKSILIGQALIMAVICRSVAMEIQTAAQKVKAQDESDIETGGWEAVTVDMEKWNLLVCQLENLIDVDCFIHSNHAKSALSGIESPNFGQRHTHAASKDDVLSKKKLSSDKKEVGGDLVELPVKMSGRLSNLSVQGILENNKDAIPQIIADCLVRQGVPGPCLGTKKPKQSLTFRGRLATVNQGHPSSTDVQVHDDVPMETDDQPNNEMDSPSTDQSETLTALIELREKFPYSLEQDRLWTHCVWESIMVWNEDTEDISMLRSALIYLSCIHNAHVQQGLGVMMWKAVFNETIKSALSLMDKVGKAPKDRLCRKTVSLGYKALEEFLGASKKLLEILIDINTPDEAEDLDLKIEDIWIAENSESCQQSIMKQAQDENRCNIDLLNHFWCMVTSLYLIMLGGVRSIKPLSLFDTKGKHAFTFALYSSPVLSNEVDDKINKYRREFCLNAIQCIIKQHIDLTFQDERARNNTLDLLHTISTIFSLTSAFHLSCEDARQFAACELYRVGLDLAAQEVSMVIEDKLTFSTRMIDVVGGRIAKTLLSGETQHLSDSLSKLPTNISSWLAKLEKKTSNVAELPISKTYLLLQYLNSHLIEHTTKEARFIKELIECLKVFV
;
A
#
# COMPACT_ATOMS: atom_id res chain seq x y z
N MET A 1 -30.18 -51.25 27.49
CA MET A 1 -30.17 -50.35 26.31
C MET A 1 -30.31 -51.16 25.03
N VAL A 2 -29.33 -52.01 24.69
CA VAL A 2 -29.40 -52.89 23.50
C VAL A 2 -30.68 -53.75 23.46
N SER A 3 -31.09 -54.35 24.58
CA SER A 3 -32.36 -55.10 24.67
C SER A 3 -33.58 -54.24 24.31
N ILE A 4 -33.65 -53.01 24.83
CA ILE A 4 -34.75 -52.07 24.58
C ILE A 4 -34.81 -51.72 23.08
N ILE A 5 -33.67 -51.53 22.41
CA ILE A 5 -33.62 -51.22 20.97
C ILE A 5 -34.10 -52.42 20.15
N LEU A 6 -33.70 -53.64 20.51
CA LEU A 6 -34.11 -54.86 19.80
C LEU A 6 -35.59 -55.21 20.01
N ASP A 7 -36.20 -54.80 21.13
CA ASP A 7 -37.62 -55.03 21.43
C ASP A 7 -38.59 -54.10 20.67
N ILE A 8 -38.11 -52.99 20.10
CA ILE A 8 -38.93 -52.06 19.29
C ILE A 8 -39.33 -52.74 17.97
N GLN A 9 -40.62 -52.83 17.66
CA GLN A 9 -41.08 -53.59 16.49
C GLN A 9 -40.96 -52.85 15.14
N ALA A 10 -40.95 -51.51 15.16
CA ALA A 10 -40.91 -50.66 13.97
C ALA A 10 -39.45 -50.27 13.60
N PRO A 11 -38.92 -50.65 12.43
CA PRO A 11 -37.54 -50.39 12.01
C PRO A 11 -37.17 -48.90 12.02
N ASN A 12 -38.07 -48.02 11.59
CA ASN A 12 -37.87 -46.56 11.66
C ASN A 12 -37.68 -46.04 13.09
N MET A 13 -38.37 -46.62 14.07
CA MET A 13 -38.22 -46.26 15.49
C MET A 13 -36.97 -46.90 16.10
N GLN A 14 -36.59 -48.10 15.66
CA GLN A 14 -35.31 -48.71 16.00
C GLN A 14 -34.14 -47.85 15.50
N LYS A 15 -34.21 -47.36 14.26
CA LYS A 15 -33.22 -46.45 13.67
C LYS A 15 -33.04 -45.18 14.47
N LYS A 16 -34.14 -44.49 14.82
CA LYS A 16 -34.10 -43.30 15.68
C LYS A 16 -33.50 -43.59 17.06
N ALA A 17 -33.78 -44.76 17.64
CA ALA A 17 -33.20 -45.15 18.92
C ALA A 17 -31.69 -45.39 18.83
N VAL A 18 -31.21 -45.98 17.73
CA VAL A 18 -29.77 -46.11 17.45
C VAL A 18 -29.13 -44.74 17.21
N GLU A 19 -29.74 -43.87 16.40
CA GLU A 19 -29.25 -42.49 16.18
C GLU A 19 -29.13 -41.69 17.49
N LEU A 20 -30.10 -41.82 18.40
CA LEU A 20 -30.04 -41.20 19.73
C LEU A 20 -28.89 -41.76 20.58
N MET A 21 -28.65 -43.07 20.52
CA MET A 21 -27.50 -43.69 21.19
C MET A 21 -26.18 -43.15 20.63
N MET A 22 -26.07 -43.00 19.31
CA MET A 22 -24.87 -42.45 18.66
C MET A 22 -24.64 -40.97 18.97
N ASN A 23 -25.70 -40.20 19.17
CA ASN A 23 -25.61 -38.76 19.49
C ASN A 23 -25.45 -38.46 20.99
N THR A 24 -25.46 -39.49 21.85
CA THR A 24 -25.33 -39.29 23.30
C THR A 24 -23.88 -38.96 23.65
N THR A 25 -23.65 -37.80 24.28
CA THR A 25 -22.30 -37.36 24.67
C THR A 25 -21.76 -38.14 25.87
N GLY A 26 -20.45 -38.40 25.89
CA GLY A 26 -19.74 -39.05 27.00
C GLY A 26 -19.71 -40.59 26.99
N LEU A 27 -20.19 -41.24 25.92
CA LEU A 27 -20.04 -42.68 25.74
C LEU A 27 -18.66 -43.02 25.17
N ARG A 28 -17.99 -44.06 25.73
CA ARG A 28 -16.68 -44.50 25.24
C ARG A 28 -16.82 -45.20 23.88
N PRO A 29 -15.90 -45.00 22.91
CA PRO A 29 -16.00 -45.61 21.57
C PRO A 29 -16.09 -47.14 21.61
N LYS A 30 -15.30 -47.79 22.48
CA LYS A 30 -15.36 -49.26 22.70
C LYS A 30 -16.73 -49.75 23.17
N PHE A 31 -17.47 -48.94 23.95
CA PHE A 31 -18.82 -49.29 24.41
C PHE A 31 -19.84 -49.18 23.27
N LEU A 32 -19.73 -48.16 22.41
CA LEU A 32 -20.58 -48.00 21.23
C LEU A 32 -20.35 -49.15 20.22
N GLU A 33 -19.10 -49.52 19.97
CA GLU A 33 -18.73 -50.66 19.11
C GLU A 33 -19.38 -51.96 19.59
N SER A 34 -19.23 -52.29 20.87
CA SER A 34 -19.77 -53.54 21.43
C SER A 34 -21.31 -53.54 21.44
N SER A 35 -21.92 -52.37 21.67
CA SER A 35 -23.37 -52.21 21.62
C SER A 35 -23.92 -52.38 20.21
N LEU A 36 -23.29 -51.79 19.20
CA LEU A 36 -23.66 -51.95 17.79
C LEU A 36 -23.46 -53.39 17.30
N THR A 37 -22.42 -54.08 17.75
CA THR A 37 -22.19 -55.50 17.43
C THR A 37 -23.37 -56.37 17.87
N LEU A 38 -23.82 -56.20 19.11
CA LEU A 38 -24.98 -56.94 19.63
C LEU A 38 -26.29 -56.57 18.90
N ILE A 39 -26.46 -55.30 18.51
CA ILE A 39 -27.63 -54.85 17.74
C ILE A 39 -27.60 -55.46 16.33
N CYS A 40 -26.48 -55.40 15.62
CA CYS A 40 -26.30 -56.02 14.30
C CYS A 40 -26.59 -57.53 14.33
N ASP A 41 -26.03 -58.26 15.29
CA ASP A 41 -26.24 -59.70 15.44
C ASP A 41 -27.72 -60.03 15.74
N GLY A 42 -28.38 -59.21 16.56
CA GLY A 42 -29.81 -59.34 16.86
C GLY A 42 -30.69 -59.08 15.63
N LEU A 43 -30.41 -58.03 14.87
CA LEU A 43 -31.13 -57.68 13.65
C LEU A 43 -30.94 -58.73 12.54
N GLN A 44 -29.72 -59.24 12.36
CA GLN A 44 -29.41 -60.28 11.36
C GLN A 44 -30.14 -61.60 11.67
N LYS A 45 -30.16 -62.03 12.94
CA LYS A 45 -30.94 -63.20 13.38
C LYS A 45 -32.44 -63.00 13.16
N ALA A 46 -32.95 -61.79 13.37
CA ALA A 46 -34.34 -61.44 13.14
C ALA A 46 -34.72 -61.29 11.65
N MET A 47 -33.75 -61.17 10.74
CA MET A 47 -33.97 -61.25 9.29
C MET A 47 -34.03 -62.72 8.84
N ASN A 48 -33.07 -63.53 9.27
CA ASN A 48 -32.97 -64.94 8.88
C ASN A 48 -34.11 -65.83 9.44
N SER A 49 -34.83 -65.38 10.48
CA SER A 49 -35.92 -66.13 11.11
C SER A 49 -37.32 -65.85 10.55
N ARG A 50 -37.47 -64.87 9.63
CA ARG A 50 -38.77 -64.37 9.15
C ARG A 50 -39.09 -64.65 7.67
N GLU A 51 -38.34 -65.53 7.00
CA GLU A 51 -38.46 -65.86 5.55
C GLU A 51 -39.81 -66.50 5.11
N SER A 52 -40.91 -66.43 5.88
CA SER A 52 -42.12 -67.23 5.60
C SER A 52 -43.49 -66.53 5.69
N VAL A 53 -43.58 -65.20 5.73
CA VAL A 53 -44.90 -64.51 5.72
C VAL A 53 -44.87 -63.31 4.77
N GLU A 54 -45.94 -63.20 3.96
CA GLU A 54 -46.23 -62.22 2.90
C GLU A 54 -45.54 -60.85 3.06
N GLU A 55 -44.82 -60.46 2.00
CA GLU A 55 -43.82 -59.40 1.95
C GLU A 55 -44.41 -57.98 2.05
N ASP A 56 -44.29 -57.36 3.24
CA ASP A 56 -44.22 -55.90 3.32
C ASP A 56 -42.82 -55.50 2.82
N LEU A 57 -42.69 -55.32 1.49
CA LEU A 57 -41.43 -54.93 0.83
C LEU A 57 -40.82 -53.68 1.46
N GLU A 58 -41.67 -52.76 1.93
CA GLU A 58 -41.29 -51.54 2.64
C GLU A 58 -40.63 -51.85 4.00
N TYR A 59 -41.22 -52.75 4.81
CA TYR A 59 -40.64 -53.17 6.09
C TYR A 59 -39.27 -53.86 5.92
N GLN A 60 -39.13 -54.70 4.90
CA GLN A 60 -37.85 -55.37 4.61
C GLN A 60 -36.79 -54.36 4.14
N ALA A 61 -37.17 -53.39 3.31
CA ALA A 61 -36.29 -52.31 2.88
C ALA A 61 -35.83 -51.46 4.07
N GLU A 62 -36.75 -51.00 4.93
CA GLU A 62 -36.41 -50.19 6.11
C GLU A 62 -35.51 -50.93 7.10
N LYS A 63 -35.72 -52.23 7.29
CA LYS A 63 -34.89 -53.07 8.17
C LYS A 63 -33.50 -53.32 7.57
N SER A 64 -33.41 -53.48 6.25
CA SER A 64 -32.14 -53.55 5.52
C SER A 64 -31.37 -52.22 5.63
N ASP A 65 -32.05 -51.09 5.50
CA ASP A 65 -31.45 -49.76 5.65
C ASP A 65 -30.96 -49.50 7.09
N LEU A 66 -31.70 -49.95 8.09
CA LEU A 66 -31.27 -49.92 9.49
C LEU A 66 -30.00 -50.75 9.72
N LEU A 67 -29.96 -51.98 9.18
CA LEU A 67 -28.81 -52.86 9.31
C LEU A 67 -27.57 -52.28 8.61
N LEU A 68 -27.76 -51.69 7.43
CA LEU A 68 -26.72 -50.96 6.71
C LEU A 68 -26.19 -49.79 7.52
N TYR A 69 -27.08 -48.97 8.10
CA TYR A 69 -26.71 -47.86 8.97
C TYR A 69 -25.90 -48.33 10.19
N CYS A 70 -26.34 -49.38 10.89
CA CYS A 70 -25.61 -49.92 12.05
C CYS A 70 -24.22 -50.45 11.67
N HIS A 71 -24.09 -51.14 10.54
CA HIS A 71 -22.81 -51.62 10.05
C HIS A 71 -21.86 -50.48 9.67
N ALA A 72 -22.38 -49.43 9.02
CA ALA A 72 -21.58 -48.27 8.65
C ALA A 72 -21.12 -47.47 9.87
N GLN A 73 -21.98 -47.26 10.87
CA GLN A 73 -21.60 -46.61 12.13
C GLN A 73 -20.56 -47.44 12.91
N LYS A 74 -20.72 -48.77 12.95
CA LYS A 74 -19.72 -49.67 13.54
C LYS A 74 -18.37 -49.57 12.82
N HIS A 75 -18.40 -49.51 11.49
CA HIS A 75 -17.20 -49.36 10.66
C HIS A 75 -16.45 -48.06 10.96
N LEU A 76 -17.17 -46.93 11.07
CA LEU A 76 -16.59 -45.64 11.42
C LEU A 76 -16.01 -45.62 12.85
N ILE A 77 -16.67 -46.24 13.84
CA ILE A 77 -16.12 -46.35 15.19
C ILE A 77 -14.83 -47.20 15.20
N ASN A 78 -14.82 -48.30 14.44
CA ASN A 78 -13.62 -49.11 14.29
C ASN A 78 -12.48 -48.35 13.61
N LEU A 79 -12.80 -47.51 12.63
CA LEU A 79 -11.84 -46.61 12.00
C LEU A 79 -11.23 -45.62 13.01
N TYR A 80 -12.08 -44.94 13.80
CA TYR A 80 -11.62 -44.03 14.86
C TYR A 80 -10.69 -44.73 15.85
N LEU A 81 -11.09 -45.90 16.36
CA LEU A 81 -10.28 -46.70 17.29
C LEU A 81 -8.96 -47.16 16.66
N ALA A 82 -8.97 -47.54 15.39
CA ALA A 82 -7.77 -47.99 14.70
C ALA A 82 -6.76 -46.84 14.52
N ILE A 83 -7.23 -45.63 14.24
CA ILE A 83 -6.39 -44.43 14.17
C ILE A 83 -5.83 -44.10 15.56
N GLU A 84 -6.66 -44.07 16.61
CA GLU A 84 -6.18 -43.83 17.99
C GLU A 84 -5.12 -44.85 18.43
N ASN A 85 -5.27 -46.13 18.09
CA ASN A 85 -4.29 -47.16 18.45
C ASN A 85 -2.92 -46.92 17.79
N ILE A 86 -2.87 -46.45 16.53
CA ILE A 86 -1.59 -46.05 15.90
C ILE A 86 -0.92 -44.94 16.70
N GLN A 87 -1.72 -44.00 17.21
CA GLN A 87 -1.22 -42.84 17.94
C GLN A 87 -0.74 -43.18 19.36
N GLU A 88 -1.27 -44.23 19.98
CA GLU A 88 -0.88 -44.71 21.32
C GLU A 88 0.34 -45.64 21.33
N ASP A 89 0.68 -46.27 20.20
CA ASP A 89 1.80 -47.22 20.03
C ASP A 89 3.21 -46.56 20.02
N GLN A 90 3.38 -45.42 20.69
CA GLN A 90 4.64 -44.65 20.84
C GLN A 90 5.83 -45.44 21.44
N SER A 91 5.64 -46.71 21.82
CA SER A 91 6.58 -47.51 22.61
C SER A 91 7.26 -48.68 21.87
N SER A 92 7.01 -48.89 20.58
CA SER A 92 7.72 -49.93 19.81
C SER A 92 8.23 -49.46 18.45
N MET A 93 9.53 -49.17 18.39
CA MET A 93 10.42 -49.13 17.21
C MET A 93 9.87 -48.53 15.90
N ASP A 94 10.33 -47.31 15.59
CA ASP A 94 11.19 -47.00 14.44
C ASP A 94 11.79 -45.59 14.63
N SER A 95 12.85 -45.49 15.45
CA SER A 95 13.62 -44.25 15.62
C SER A 95 14.62 -44.06 14.47
N MET A 96 14.13 -43.90 13.24
CA MET A 96 14.99 -43.65 12.06
C MET A 96 14.72 -42.32 11.36
N VAL A 97 14.05 -41.36 12.00
CA VAL A 97 14.04 -39.97 11.54
C VAL A 97 14.51 -39.09 12.69
N THR A 98 15.83 -38.93 12.80
CA THR A 98 16.43 -37.80 13.53
C THR A 98 15.95 -36.49 12.91
N GLU A 99 15.88 -35.39 13.67
CA GLU A 99 15.47 -34.07 13.16
C GLU A 99 16.29 -33.60 11.94
N ASP A 100 17.45 -34.21 11.71
CA ASP A 100 18.29 -34.01 10.53
C ASP A 100 18.05 -35.08 9.46
N LEU A 101 17.82 -34.64 8.21
CA LEU A 101 17.74 -35.48 7.01
C LEU A 101 18.99 -36.40 6.89
N PRO A 102 18.83 -37.67 6.49
CA PRO A 102 19.97 -38.56 6.28
C PRO A 102 20.73 -38.17 5.00
N GLY A 103 21.81 -37.40 5.12
CA GLY A 103 22.71 -37.06 4.00
C GLY A 103 22.85 -35.55 3.76
N ASP A 104 23.29 -35.17 2.56
CA ASP A 104 23.29 -33.77 2.14
C ASP A 104 21.84 -33.30 1.93
N ARG A 105 21.42 -32.27 2.69
CA ARG A 105 20.05 -31.70 2.70
C ARG A 105 19.61 -31.36 1.28
N GLN A 106 20.50 -30.74 0.51
CA GLN A 106 20.26 -30.31 -0.85
C GLN A 106 20.03 -31.51 -1.79
N GLN A 107 20.88 -32.53 -1.72
CA GLN A 107 20.78 -33.72 -2.57
C GLN A 107 19.49 -34.51 -2.28
N THR A 108 19.14 -34.66 -1.01
CA THR A 108 17.93 -35.40 -0.60
C THR A 108 16.66 -34.71 -1.12
N VAL A 109 16.60 -33.38 -1.03
CA VAL A 109 15.47 -32.60 -1.54
C VAL A 109 15.45 -32.59 -3.07
N ALA A 110 16.60 -32.52 -3.74
CA ALA A 110 16.69 -32.62 -5.19
C ALA A 110 16.12 -33.96 -5.71
N GLU A 111 16.49 -35.07 -5.06
CA GLU A 111 15.96 -36.40 -5.37
C GLU A 111 14.47 -36.52 -5.07
N LEU A 112 14.00 -35.99 -3.93
CA LEU A 112 12.59 -36.03 -3.53
C LEU A 112 11.67 -35.24 -4.49
N LEU A 113 12.16 -34.12 -5.01
CA LEU A 113 11.34 -33.19 -5.80
C LEU A 113 11.53 -33.37 -7.31
N HIS A 114 12.43 -34.26 -7.76
CA HIS A 114 12.81 -34.43 -9.16
C HIS A 114 13.26 -33.11 -9.80
N VAL A 115 14.15 -32.39 -9.10
CA VAL A 115 14.72 -31.10 -9.54
C VAL A 115 16.25 -31.16 -9.55
N THR A 116 16.88 -30.18 -10.18
CA THR A 116 18.33 -30.03 -10.12
C THR A 116 18.80 -29.66 -8.71
N GLY A 117 20.06 -29.97 -8.39
CA GLY A 117 20.64 -29.57 -7.11
C GLY A 117 20.57 -28.05 -6.89
N THR A 118 20.71 -27.24 -7.94
CA THR A 118 20.58 -25.77 -7.86
C THR A 118 19.16 -25.33 -7.52
N GLU A 119 18.14 -25.88 -8.18
CA GLU A 119 16.74 -25.57 -7.86
C GLU A 119 16.36 -26.00 -6.43
N ALA A 120 16.85 -27.15 -5.97
CA ALA A 120 16.65 -27.59 -4.59
C ALA A 120 17.29 -26.64 -3.58
N LYS A 121 18.48 -26.10 -3.90
CA LYS A 121 19.14 -25.11 -3.06
C LYS A 121 18.35 -23.81 -3.00
N ASP A 122 17.94 -23.28 -4.15
CA ASP A 122 17.19 -22.02 -4.24
C ASP A 122 15.85 -22.12 -3.50
N PHE A 123 15.16 -23.26 -3.63
CA PHE A 123 13.93 -23.58 -2.89
C PHE A 123 14.14 -23.59 -1.37
N LEU A 124 15.19 -24.25 -0.88
CA LEU A 124 15.50 -24.30 0.55
C LEU A 124 15.88 -22.92 1.10
N GLU A 125 16.70 -22.14 0.36
CA GLU A 125 17.06 -20.78 0.74
C GLU A 125 15.82 -19.86 0.79
N MET A 126 14.87 -20.03 -0.13
CA MET A 126 13.60 -19.32 -0.13
C MET A 126 12.74 -19.67 1.09
N LEU A 127 12.59 -20.96 1.44
CA LEU A 127 11.84 -21.39 2.62
C LEU A 127 12.48 -20.93 3.93
N ASP A 128 13.80 -21.01 4.04
CA ASP A 128 14.54 -20.55 5.22
C ASP A 128 14.39 -19.03 5.38
N ARG A 129 14.45 -18.27 4.28
CA ARG A 129 14.19 -16.81 4.26
C ARG A 129 12.75 -16.50 4.69
N TYR A 130 11.76 -17.19 4.13
CA TYR A 130 10.35 -17.02 4.47
C TYR A 130 10.09 -17.29 5.95
N LYS A 131 10.66 -18.38 6.49
CA LYS A 131 10.53 -18.74 7.90
C LYS A 131 11.09 -17.64 8.82
N SER A 132 12.28 -17.15 8.49
CA SER A 132 12.94 -16.08 9.26
C SER A 132 12.14 -14.77 9.28
N ILE A 133 11.57 -14.37 8.14
CA ILE A 133 10.90 -13.07 7.99
C ILE A 133 9.42 -13.12 8.41
N CYS A 134 8.69 -14.13 7.96
CA CYS A 134 7.23 -14.17 8.08
C CYS A 134 6.74 -14.99 9.28
N LEU A 135 7.51 -15.98 9.75
CA LEU A 135 7.07 -16.90 10.82
C LEU A 135 7.71 -16.61 12.19
N ASP A 136 8.99 -16.23 12.25
CA ASP A 136 9.73 -16.10 13.52
C ASP A 136 9.32 -14.85 14.34
N ASP A 137 8.86 -13.76 13.70
CA ASP A 137 8.37 -12.53 14.39
C ASP A 137 7.09 -12.78 15.23
N PHE A 138 6.29 -13.78 14.86
CA PHE A 138 5.10 -14.19 15.62
C PHE A 138 5.46 -14.95 16.91
N GLU A 139 6.59 -15.66 16.95
CA GLU A 139 7.01 -16.39 18.15
C GLU A 139 7.58 -15.46 19.23
N ALA A 140 8.26 -14.38 18.85
CA ALA A 140 8.86 -13.41 19.77
C ALA A 140 7.80 -12.59 20.55
N THR A 141 6.74 -12.15 19.85
CA THR A 141 5.60 -11.45 20.47
C THR A 141 4.74 -12.35 21.34
N THR A 142 4.70 -13.65 21.05
CA THR A 142 3.94 -14.64 21.85
C THR A 142 4.68 -15.00 23.15
N LYS A 143 6.02 -14.94 23.18
CA LYS A 143 6.83 -15.13 24.41
C LYS A 143 6.61 -14.03 25.46
N GLN A 144 6.23 -12.81 25.09
CA GLN A 144 5.84 -11.77 26.07
C GLN A 144 4.41 -11.94 26.62
N LYS A 145 3.52 -12.64 25.93
CA LYS A 145 2.18 -13.02 26.44
C LYS A 145 2.16 -14.34 27.22
N HIS A 146 3.28 -15.08 27.24
CA HIS A 146 3.38 -16.40 27.87
C HIS A 146 3.40 -16.45 29.41
N HIS A 147 3.12 -15.35 30.11
CA HIS A 147 2.68 -15.44 31.52
C HIS A 147 1.16 -15.51 31.71
N GLN A 148 0.35 -15.40 30.65
CA GLN A 148 -1.10 -15.66 30.72
C GLN A 148 -1.65 -16.37 29.48
N LYS A 149 -1.15 -17.57 29.19
CA LYS A 149 -1.96 -18.72 28.73
C LYS A 149 -1.02 -19.91 28.51
N LYS A 150 -1.17 -20.91 29.39
CA LYS A 150 -0.75 -22.28 29.08
C LYS A 150 -1.42 -22.68 27.76
N THR A 151 -0.60 -23.02 26.77
CA THR A 151 -0.83 -24.04 25.75
C THR A 151 -2.30 -24.31 25.42
N THR A 152 -2.78 -23.80 24.28
CA THR A 152 -3.93 -24.39 23.60
C THR A 152 -3.55 -25.82 23.20
N SER A 153 -3.77 -26.79 24.10
CA SER A 153 -3.89 -28.19 23.70
C SER A 153 -5.04 -28.27 22.71
N SER A 154 -4.78 -28.76 21.49
CA SER A 154 -5.85 -29.05 20.53
C SER A 154 -6.93 -29.86 21.23
N LYS A 155 -8.18 -29.43 21.10
CA LYS A 155 -9.33 -30.17 21.63
C LYS A 155 -9.35 -31.50 20.87
N LYS A 156 -9.00 -32.60 21.52
CA LYS A 156 -9.07 -33.95 20.92
C LYS A 156 -10.49 -34.18 20.39
N LEU A 157 -10.61 -34.53 19.11
CA LEU A 157 -11.88 -34.75 18.42
C LEU A 157 -12.65 -35.88 19.12
N ASP A 158 -13.84 -35.59 19.65
CA ASP A 158 -14.69 -36.61 20.28
C ASP A 158 -15.31 -37.54 19.22
N ILE A 159 -15.68 -38.76 19.61
CA ILE A 159 -16.26 -39.76 18.70
C ILE A 159 -17.55 -39.24 18.02
N ASN A 160 -18.37 -38.48 18.72
CA ASN A 160 -19.60 -37.93 18.14
C ASN A 160 -19.30 -36.84 17.10
N GLU A 161 -18.29 -35.99 17.35
CA GLU A 161 -17.81 -35.00 16.40
C GLU A 161 -17.22 -35.70 15.17
N PHE A 162 -16.40 -36.73 15.37
CA PHE A 162 -15.86 -37.56 14.29
C PHE A 162 -16.96 -38.20 13.43
N LEU A 163 -17.96 -38.85 14.03
CA LEU A 163 -19.03 -39.51 13.28
C LEU A 163 -19.89 -38.52 12.49
N SER A 164 -20.04 -37.28 12.98
CA SER A 164 -20.79 -36.23 12.29
C SER A 164 -20.14 -35.77 10.98
N CYS A 165 -18.84 -36.02 10.79
CA CYS A 165 -18.12 -35.68 9.57
C CYS A 165 -18.45 -36.58 8.38
N PHE A 166 -19.21 -37.68 8.56
CA PHE A 166 -19.41 -38.70 7.53
C PHE A 166 -20.88 -38.94 7.18
N ARG A 167 -21.16 -39.02 5.87
CA ARG A 167 -22.41 -39.51 5.28
C ARG A 167 -22.21 -40.89 4.65
N ILE A 168 -23.27 -41.68 4.64
CA ILE A 168 -23.25 -43.06 4.14
C ILE A 168 -24.13 -43.13 2.88
N GLU A 169 -23.56 -43.59 1.77
CA GLU A 169 -24.30 -43.87 0.53
C GLU A 169 -24.43 -45.37 0.28
N ASN A 170 -25.64 -45.80 -0.08
CA ASN A 170 -25.92 -47.19 -0.44
C ASN A 170 -25.67 -47.41 -1.94
N ILE A 171 -24.83 -48.38 -2.28
CA ILE A 171 -24.42 -48.66 -3.67
C ILE A 171 -25.51 -49.47 -4.42
N SER A 172 -26.51 -50.01 -3.73
CA SER A 172 -27.51 -50.92 -4.32
C SER A 172 -28.59 -50.27 -5.20
N HIS A 173 -28.61 -48.94 -5.38
CA HIS A 173 -29.69 -48.22 -6.09
C HIS A 173 -29.29 -47.50 -7.41
N HIS A 174 -28.13 -47.79 -8.01
CA HIS A 174 -27.80 -47.23 -9.34
C HIS A 174 -28.53 -47.98 -10.48
N PRO A 175 -29.34 -47.32 -11.35
CA PRO A 175 -30.15 -48.02 -12.36
C PRO A 175 -29.40 -48.65 -13.54
N GLN A 176 -28.07 -48.47 -13.67
CA GLN A 176 -27.36 -48.76 -14.93
C GLN A 176 -26.36 -49.93 -14.93
N GLN A 177 -26.15 -50.66 -13.83
CA GLN A 177 -25.24 -51.83 -13.83
C GLN A 177 -25.96 -53.17 -13.59
N LYS A 178 -27.01 -53.45 -14.38
CA LYS A 178 -27.70 -54.76 -14.37
C LYS A 178 -27.24 -55.76 -15.44
N ARG A 179 -26.14 -55.49 -16.15
CA ARG A 179 -25.51 -56.47 -17.06
C ARG A 179 -24.05 -56.63 -16.65
N PHE A 180 -23.63 -57.87 -16.43
CA PHE A 180 -22.28 -58.32 -16.01
C PHE A 180 -22.01 -58.36 -14.50
N SER A 181 -22.58 -59.37 -13.83
CA SER A 181 -21.90 -60.15 -12.79
C SER A 181 -22.79 -61.31 -12.35
N LYS A 182 -22.79 -62.40 -13.13
CA LYS A 182 -23.09 -63.74 -12.61
C LYS A 182 -21.75 -64.40 -12.39
N GLU A 183 -21.25 -64.38 -11.15
CA GLU A 183 -20.29 -65.31 -10.54
C GLU A 183 -19.61 -64.63 -9.34
N ALA A 184 -20.17 -64.83 -8.15
CA ALA A 184 -19.47 -64.84 -6.85
C ALA A 184 -20.51 -64.97 -5.73
N SER A 185 -21.03 -66.19 -5.54
CA SER A 185 -21.78 -66.56 -4.34
C SER A 185 -20.79 -67.03 -3.26
N SER A 186 -20.40 -66.14 -2.35
CA SER A 186 -20.12 -66.44 -0.94
C SER A 186 -19.55 -65.19 -0.24
N SER A 187 -20.15 -64.88 0.91
CA SER A 187 -19.92 -63.73 1.80
C SER A 187 -20.76 -62.48 1.51
N SER A 188 -21.48 -62.06 2.55
CA SER A 188 -22.34 -60.88 2.66
C SER A 188 -21.52 -59.59 2.58
N SER A 189 -21.05 -59.23 1.39
CA SER A 189 -20.28 -58.01 1.14
C SER A 189 -21.19 -56.79 1.28
N GLN A 190 -21.00 -56.05 2.37
CA GLN A 190 -21.69 -54.80 2.68
C GLN A 190 -21.35 -53.72 1.64
N HIS A 191 -22.30 -53.37 0.78
CA HIS A 191 -22.11 -52.40 -0.31
C HIS A 191 -22.51 -50.97 0.11
N PHE A 192 -21.69 -50.31 0.94
CA PHE A 192 -21.83 -48.87 1.24
C PHE A 192 -20.52 -48.10 1.02
N LYS A 193 -20.64 -46.83 0.66
CA LYS A 193 -19.55 -45.86 0.52
C LYS A 193 -19.64 -44.83 1.65
N VAL A 194 -18.49 -44.44 2.19
CA VAL A 194 -18.39 -43.36 3.18
C VAL A 194 -17.99 -42.08 2.45
N ILE A 195 -18.66 -40.97 2.75
CA ILE A 195 -18.47 -39.66 2.13
C ILE A 195 -18.29 -38.62 3.22
N LEU A 196 -17.29 -37.75 3.10
CA LEU A 196 -17.11 -36.59 3.96
C LEU A 196 -18.25 -35.59 3.75
N ASP A 197 -18.84 -35.08 4.84
CA ASP A 197 -19.81 -33.98 4.77
C ASP A 197 -19.07 -32.65 4.71
N ASP A 198 -18.94 -32.08 3.50
CA ASP A 198 -18.22 -30.83 3.25
C ASP A 198 -18.60 -29.67 4.19
N LYS A 199 -19.82 -29.62 4.72
CA LYS A 199 -20.24 -28.55 5.63
C LYS A 199 -19.65 -28.72 7.02
N VAL A 200 -19.73 -29.92 7.56
CA VAL A 200 -19.26 -30.26 8.90
C VAL A 200 -17.73 -30.32 8.91
N VAL A 201 -17.15 -30.86 7.84
CA VAL A 201 -15.70 -30.95 7.70
C VAL A 201 -15.07 -29.57 7.71
N LYS A 202 -15.60 -28.57 6.99
CA LYS A 202 -15.05 -27.20 7.03
C LYS A 202 -14.93 -26.60 8.43
N GLU A 203 -15.83 -26.93 9.35
CA GLU A 203 -15.78 -26.45 10.74
C GLU A 203 -14.79 -27.26 11.60
N LEU A 204 -14.57 -28.53 11.25
CA LEU A 204 -13.75 -29.49 12.00
C LEU A 204 -12.46 -29.90 11.28
N THR A 205 -12.08 -29.25 10.17
CA THR A 205 -10.94 -29.64 9.29
C THR A 205 -9.66 -29.78 10.10
N LEU A 206 -9.40 -28.85 11.03
CA LEU A 206 -8.23 -28.90 11.91
C LEU A 206 -8.27 -30.12 12.83
N SER A 207 -9.35 -30.32 13.58
CA SER A 207 -9.44 -31.44 14.54
C SER A 207 -9.48 -32.80 13.87
N LEU A 208 -10.10 -32.90 12.68
CA LEU A 208 -10.12 -34.12 11.88
C LEU A 208 -8.74 -34.37 11.24
N GLY A 209 -8.10 -33.35 10.68
CA GLY A 209 -6.76 -33.44 10.14
C GLY A 209 -5.70 -33.77 11.20
N ASP A 210 -5.84 -33.24 12.42
CA ASP A 210 -4.97 -33.55 13.56
C ASP A 210 -5.01 -35.07 13.85
N LEU A 211 -6.22 -35.63 13.92
CA LEU A 211 -6.44 -37.05 14.14
C LEU A 211 -5.84 -37.91 13.02
N PHE A 212 -5.98 -37.50 11.76
CA PHE A 212 -5.53 -38.33 10.64
C PHE A 212 -4.04 -38.21 10.34
N PHE A 213 -3.46 -37.00 10.42
CA PHE A 213 -2.20 -36.69 9.76
C PHE A 213 -1.12 -36.08 10.67
N GLU A 214 -1.48 -35.44 11.79
CA GLU A 214 -0.50 -34.69 12.61
C GLU A 214 0.66 -35.57 13.08
N ASN A 215 0.37 -36.72 13.68
CA ASN A 215 1.39 -37.62 14.21
C ASN A 215 2.25 -38.23 13.10
N THR A 216 1.69 -38.49 11.91
CA THR A 216 2.49 -38.95 10.77
C THR A 216 3.40 -37.85 10.22
N LEU A 217 2.97 -36.59 10.20
CA LEU A 217 3.78 -35.45 9.74
C LEU A 217 4.88 -35.06 10.73
N LYS A 218 4.69 -35.36 12.02
CA LYS A 218 5.72 -35.23 13.07
C LYS A 218 6.70 -36.40 13.10
N GLY A 219 6.39 -37.52 12.46
CA GLY A 219 7.18 -38.75 12.49
C GLY A 219 6.86 -39.68 13.67
N ASP A 220 5.81 -39.38 14.44
CA ASP A 220 5.38 -40.15 15.62
C ASP A 220 4.55 -41.40 15.26
N ALA A 221 4.13 -41.54 14.00
CA ALA A 221 3.28 -42.62 13.52
C ALA A 221 3.71 -43.17 12.14
N SER A 222 3.52 -44.47 11.92
CA SER A 222 3.87 -45.14 10.65
C SER A 222 2.89 -44.81 9.51
N ILE A 223 3.43 -44.27 8.41
CA ILE A 223 2.66 -43.95 7.19
C ILE A 223 2.08 -45.23 6.57
N SER A 224 2.85 -46.31 6.48
CA SER A 224 2.39 -47.59 5.91
C SER A 224 1.19 -48.17 6.67
N ARG A 225 1.19 -48.01 8.00
CA ARG A 225 0.08 -48.46 8.85
C ARG A 225 -1.16 -47.58 8.68
N LEU A 226 -0.97 -46.26 8.59
CA LEU A 226 -2.05 -45.33 8.30
C LEU A 226 -2.67 -45.62 6.92
N ALA A 227 -1.85 -45.80 5.87
CA ALA A 227 -2.31 -46.11 4.52
C ALA A 227 -3.19 -47.36 4.48
N PHE A 228 -2.82 -48.42 5.20
CA PHE A 228 -3.65 -49.62 5.34
C PHE A 228 -5.02 -49.33 5.99
N ILE A 229 -5.05 -48.49 7.03
CA ILE A 229 -6.31 -48.07 7.65
C ILE A 229 -7.15 -47.26 6.68
N LEU A 230 -6.56 -46.32 5.94
CA LEU A 230 -7.24 -45.49 4.95
C LEU A 230 -7.81 -46.34 3.80
N GLU A 231 -7.08 -47.33 3.30
CA GLU A 231 -7.56 -48.31 2.31
C GLU A 231 -8.82 -49.04 2.83
N SER A 232 -8.82 -49.43 4.12
CA SER A 232 -9.95 -50.11 4.76
C SER A 232 -11.14 -49.18 5.10
N SER A 233 -10.94 -47.85 5.08
CA SER A 233 -11.91 -46.86 5.54
C SER A 233 -13.16 -46.75 4.65
N ARG A 234 -13.07 -47.16 3.38
CA ARG A 234 -14.09 -46.96 2.33
C ARG A 234 -14.41 -45.49 2.02
N ILE A 235 -13.58 -44.55 2.49
CA ILE A 235 -13.62 -43.15 2.09
C ILE A 235 -12.92 -43.06 0.72
N PRO A 236 -13.52 -42.40 -0.29
CA PRO A 236 -12.86 -42.24 -1.58
C PRO A 236 -11.52 -41.49 -1.41
N PRO A 237 -10.41 -42.00 -1.97
CA PRO A 237 -9.09 -41.39 -1.82
C PRO A 237 -9.04 -39.89 -2.16
N LYS A 238 -9.86 -39.43 -3.12
CA LYS A 238 -9.93 -38.00 -3.50
C LYS A 238 -10.32 -37.12 -2.31
N GLN A 239 -11.26 -37.57 -1.49
CA GLN A 239 -11.71 -36.82 -0.31
C GLN A 239 -10.64 -36.79 0.79
N ILE A 240 -9.86 -37.87 0.93
CA ILE A 240 -8.73 -37.91 1.87
C ILE A 240 -7.64 -36.94 1.43
N MET A 241 -7.30 -36.92 0.13
CA MET A 241 -6.36 -35.97 -0.44
C MET A 241 -6.81 -34.52 -0.24
N MET A 242 -8.12 -34.26 -0.37
CA MET A 242 -8.66 -32.92 -0.18
C MET A 242 -8.66 -32.49 1.27
N LEU A 243 -9.01 -33.38 2.19
CA LEU A 243 -8.86 -33.14 3.62
C LEU A 243 -7.40 -32.85 4.00
N LEU A 244 -6.42 -33.62 3.49
CA LEU A 244 -5.00 -33.38 3.73
C LEU A 244 -4.57 -31.99 3.22
N THR A 245 -5.04 -31.62 2.02
CA THR A 245 -4.74 -30.32 1.40
C THR A 245 -5.36 -29.18 2.21
N GLU A 246 -6.64 -29.25 2.57
CA GLU A 246 -7.30 -28.22 3.38
C GLU A 246 -6.71 -28.12 4.79
N TYR A 247 -6.32 -29.27 5.38
CA TYR A 247 -5.65 -29.33 6.66
C TYR A 247 -4.30 -28.60 6.63
N SER A 248 -3.46 -28.85 5.62
CA SER A 248 -2.17 -28.15 5.47
C SER A 248 -2.36 -26.63 5.31
N GLN A 249 -3.44 -26.19 4.67
CA GLN A 249 -3.80 -24.78 4.52
C GLN A 249 -4.50 -24.16 5.75
N SER A 250 -4.86 -24.95 6.75
CA SER A 250 -5.52 -24.47 7.98
C SER A 250 -4.54 -24.29 9.15
N MET A 251 -3.30 -24.78 9.01
CA MET A 251 -2.23 -24.80 10.03
C MET A 251 -1.58 -23.42 10.30
N MET A 252 -2.36 -22.41 10.68
CA MET A 252 -1.84 -21.03 10.85
C MET A 252 -0.68 -20.90 11.86
N ASN A 253 -0.63 -21.73 12.91
CA ASN A 253 0.34 -21.62 14.00
C ASN A 253 1.31 -22.82 14.10
N SER A 254 1.37 -23.67 13.09
CA SER A 254 2.17 -24.90 13.12
C SER A 254 3.31 -24.82 12.12
N ASN A 255 4.54 -24.71 12.63
CA ASN A 255 5.76 -24.78 11.83
C ASN A 255 6.15 -26.22 11.44
N VAL A 256 5.23 -27.19 11.59
CA VAL A 256 5.50 -28.60 11.33
C VAL A 256 5.94 -28.83 9.88
N LEU A 257 5.28 -28.21 8.90
CA LEU A 257 5.60 -28.41 7.49
C LEU A 257 6.96 -27.81 7.06
N PHE A 258 7.48 -26.83 7.82
CA PHE A 258 8.77 -26.20 7.56
C PHE A 258 9.95 -26.94 8.22
N LYS A 259 9.71 -28.15 8.74
CA LYS A 259 10.77 -29.05 9.18
C LYS A 259 11.23 -29.90 8.00
N ASP A 260 12.54 -30.05 7.89
CA ASP A 260 13.21 -30.84 6.85
C ASP A 260 12.65 -32.27 6.71
N CYS A 261 12.49 -32.98 7.83
CA CYS A 261 11.90 -34.33 7.84
C CYS A 261 10.45 -34.35 7.37
N SER A 262 9.69 -33.29 7.61
CA SER A 262 8.27 -33.22 7.27
C SER A 262 8.04 -33.12 5.76
N LEU A 263 9.00 -32.65 4.97
CA LEU A 263 8.93 -32.70 3.51
C LEU A 263 8.89 -34.14 2.99
N VAL A 264 9.77 -35.00 3.52
CA VAL A 264 9.86 -36.43 3.16
C VAL A 264 8.62 -37.19 3.62
N LEU A 265 8.16 -36.92 4.85
CA LEU A 265 6.97 -37.53 5.42
C LEU A 265 5.70 -37.12 4.67
N LEU A 266 5.57 -35.84 4.30
CA LEU A 266 4.45 -35.34 3.52
C LEU A 266 4.45 -35.91 2.10
N ASN A 267 5.60 -35.99 1.43
CA ASN A 267 5.72 -36.66 0.13
C ASN A 267 5.29 -38.13 0.22
N SER A 268 5.83 -38.87 1.18
CA SER A 268 5.49 -40.29 1.40
C SER A 268 3.99 -40.49 1.69
N LEU A 269 3.37 -39.57 2.44
CA LEU A 269 1.94 -39.58 2.74
C LEU A 269 1.09 -39.31 1.49
N VAL A 270 1.45 -38.30 0.69
CA VAL A 270 0.76 -37.96 -0.58
C VAL A 270 0.87 -39.14 -1.56
N SER A 271 2.06 -39.71 -1.75
CA SER A 271 2.26 -40.91 -2.58
C SER A 271 1.43 -42.09 -2.10
N SER A 272 1.37 -42.32 -0.78
CA SER A 272 0.55 -43.39 -0.20
C SER A 272 -0.95 -43.20 -0.45
N ILE A 273 -1.46 -41.96 -0.36
CA ILE A 273 -2.88 -41.64 -0.64
C ILE A 273 -3.18 -41.81 -2.13
N CYS A 274 -2.27 -41.40 -3.01
CA CYS A 274 -2.42 -41.54 -4.45
C CYS A 274 -2.43 -43.00 -4.93
N ALA A 275 -1.70 -43.89 -4.25
CA ALA A 275 -1.61 -45.32 -4.54
C ALA A 275 -2.80 -46.14 -3.98
N LEU A 276 -3.68 -45.55 -3.14
CA LEU A 276 -4.86 -46.24 -2.63
C LEU A 276 -5.79 -46.68 -3.78
N LYS A 277 -6.58 -47.73 -3.57
CA LYS A 277 -7.51 -48.20 -4.61
C LYS A 277 -8.53 -47.13 -5.02
N GLY A 278 -8.48 -46.73 -6.29
CA GLY A 278 -9.29 -45.62 -6.82
C GLY A 278 -8.69 -44.23 -6.56
N GLY A 279 -7.40 -44.17 -6.24
CA GLY A 279 -6.59 -42.96 -6.15
C GLY A 279 -6.18 -42.41 -7.52
N ALA A 280 -5.21 -41.50 -7.49
CA ALA A 280 -4.82 -40.68 -8.65
C ALA A 280 -4.26 -41.51 -9.82
N GLU A 281 -3.64 -42.68 -9.56
CA GLU A 281 -3.06 -43.55 -10.60
C GLU A 281 -4.10 -43.97 -11.65
N LYS A 282 -5.29 -44.38 -11.21
CA LYS A 282 -6.37 -44.78 -12.11
C LYS A 282 -6.81 -43.61 -13.01
N HIS A 283 -6.96 -42.43 -12.40
CA HIS A 283 -7.34 -41.22 -13.13
C HIS A 283 -6.28 -40.78 -14.13
N CYS A 284 -4.99 -41.04 -13.87
CA CYS A 284 -3.88 -40.69 -14.75
C CYS A 284 -3.73 -41.65 -15.94
N VAL A 285 -3.95 -42.95 -15.72
CA VAL A 285 -3.92 -43.95 -16.81
C VAL A 285 -5.04 -43.71 -17.83
N ASP A 286 -6.24 -43.38 -17.34
CA ASP A 286 -7.44 -43.18 -18.18
C ASP A 286 -7.53 -41.77 -18.81
N LEU A 287 -6.62 -40.84 -18.51
CA LEU A 287 -6.68 -39.45 -18.96
C LEU A 287 -6.35 -39.31 -20.46
N PRO A 288 -7.20 -38.67 -21.28
CA PRO A 288 -6.91 -38.34 -22.66
C PRO A 288 -5.74 -37.36 -22.81
N VAL A 289 -5.01 -37.44 -23.93
CA VAL A 289 -3.91 -36.52 -24.23
C VAL A 289 -4.45 -35.09 -24.36
N GLY A 290 -3.87 -34.16 -23.61
CA GLY A 290 -4.25 -32.74 -23.62
C GLY A 290 -5.35 -32.36 -22.64
N GLU A 291 -5.93 -33.32 -21.91
CA GLU A 291 -6.88 -33.05 -20.82
C GLU A 291 -6.17 -32.86 -19.47
N VAL A 292 -6.91 -32.28 -18.52
CA VAL A 292 -6.43 -31.95 -17.18
C VAL A 292 -7.12 -32.88 -16.18
N SER A 293 -6.35 -33.47 -15.26
CA SER A 293 -6.90 -34.33 -14.23
C SER A 293 -7.79 -33.55 -13.27
N ASP A 294 -9.07 -33.90 -13.21
CA ASP A 294 -10.02 -33.38 -12.22
C ASP A 294 -9.56 -33.60 -10.78
N TRP A 295 -8.76 -34.64 -10.52
CA TRP A 295 -8.18 -34.88 -9.21
C TRP A 295 -7.20 -33.76 -8.83
N TRP A 296 -6.20 -33.53 -9.69
CA TRP A 296 -5.16 -32.54 -9.43
C TRP A 296 -5.68 -31.11 -9.55
N GLN A 297 -6.67 -30.87 -10.40
CA GLN A 297 -7.32 -29.57 -10.49
C GLN A 297 -7.98 -29.18 -9.16
N SER A 298 -8.67 -30.10 -8.48
CA SER A 298 -9.25 -29.81 -7.16
C SER A 298 -8.19 -29.47 -6.10
N VAL A 299 -6.99 -30.08 -6.17
CA VAL A 299 -5.85 -29.73 -5.30
C VAL A 299 -5.34 -28.33 -5.63
N ARG A 300 -5.08 -28.04 -6.90
CA ARG A 300 -4.62 -26.70 -7.34
C ARG A 300 -5.61 -25.60 -6.97
N ASP A 301 -6.91 -25.84 -7.05
CA ASP A 301 -7.96 -24.87 -6.69
C ASP A 301 -7.98 -24.52 -5.20
N ILE A 302 -7.56 -25.43 -4.31
CA ILE A 302 -7.45 -25.15 -2.88
C ILE A 302 -6.16 -24.38 -2.60
N LEU A 303 -5.06 -24.81 -3.20
CA LEU A 303 -3.76 -24.17 -3.03
C LEU A 303 -3.74 -22.74 -3.58
N SER A 304 -4.38 -22.48 -4.73
CA SER A 304 -4.45 -21.14 -5.32
C SER A 304 -5.25 -20.14 -4.49
N LYS A 305 -6.21 -20.61 -3.69
CA LYS A 305 -7.03 -19.79 -2.77
C LYS A 305 -6.37 -19.57 -1.41
N SER A 306 -5.33 -20.32 -1.10
CA SER A 306 -4.71 -20.27 0.22
C SER A 306 -4.04 -18.92 0.46
N ILE A 307 -4.20 -18.41 1.68
CA ILE A 307 -3.47 -17.26 2.21
C ILE A 307 -2.19 -17.67 2.94
N LEU A 308 -2.01 -18.98 3.18
CA LEU A 308 -0.82 -19.56 3.81
C LEU A 308 0.18 -19.95 2.71
N ILE A 309 0.81 -18.95 2.11
CA ILE A 309 1.59 -19.08 0.86
C ILE A 309 2.72 -20.11 1.00
N GLY A 310 3.45 -20.12 2.12
CA GLY A 310 4.53 -21.08 2.35
C GLY A 310 4.04 -22.53 2.43
N GLN A 311 2.94 -22.78 3.15
CA GLN A 311 2.31 -24.09 3.23
C GLN A 311 1.73 -24.52 1.89
N ALA A 312 1.15 -23.58 1.13
CA ALA A 312 0.64 -23.84 -0.20
C ALA A 312 1.75 -24.24 -1.17
N LEU A 313 2.91 -23.54 -1.12
CA LEU A 313 4.08 -23.83 -1.93
C LEU A 313 4.64 -25.23 -1.62
N ILE A 314 4.85 -25.56 -0.35
CA ILE A 314 5.35 -26.88 0.06
C ILE A 314 4.42 -27.99 -0.45
N MET A 315 3.11 -27.83 -0.26
CA MET A 315 2.13 -28.81 -0.73
C MET A 315 2.12 -28.91 -2.27
N ALA A 316 2.22 -27.78 -2.99
CA ALA A 316 2.23 -27.74 -4.45
C ALA A 316 3.46 -28.46 -5.04
N VAL A 317 4.66 -28.19 -4.52
CA VAL A 317 5.91 -28.79 -5.00
C VAL A 317 5.94 -30.30 -4.73
N ILE A 318 5.42 -30.74 -3.59
CA ILE A 318 5.27 -32.17 -3.28
C ILE A 318 4.23 -32.82 -4.21
N CYS A 319 3.05 -32.22 -4.39
CA CYS A 319 2.05 -32.76 -5.31
C CYS A 319 2.56 -32.83 -6.75
N ARG A 320 3.34 -31.84 -7.20
CA ARG A 320 4.01 -31.85 -8.51
C ARG A 320 4.95 -33.04 -8.64
N SER A 321 5.81 -33.27 -7.63
CA SER A 321 6.74 -34.40 -7.61
C SER A 321 6.00 -35.75 -7.71
N VAL A 322 4.98 -35.96 -6.87
CA VAL A 322 4.18 -37.20 -6.90
C VAL A 322 3.39 -37.36 -8.20
N ALA A 323 2.84 -36.28 -8.74
CA ALA A 323 2.17 -36.30 -10.04
C ALA A 323 3.13 -36.70 -11.18
N MET A 324 4.38 -36.23 -11.13
CA MET A 324 5.43 -36.62 -12.08
C MET A 324 5.72 -38.11 -11.99
N GLU A 325 5.91 -38.65 -10.78
CA GLU A 325 6.17 -40.08 -10.57
C GLU A 325 5.04 -40.96 -11.11
N ILE A 326 3.80 -40.62 -10.80
CA ILE A 326 2.61 -41.33 -11.27
C ILE A 326 2.50 -41.28 -12.79
N GLN A 327 2.78 -40.12 -13.38
CA GLN A 327 2.75 -39.97 -14.83
C GLN A 327 3.83 -40.80 -15.52
N THR A 328 5.08 -40.76 -15.02
CA THR A 328 6.18 -41.58 -15.55
C THR A 328 5.88 -43.08 -15.41
N ALA A 329 5.25 -43.49 -14.32
CA ALA A 329 4.80 -44.87 -14.13
C ALA A 329 3.69 -45.25 -15.13
N ALA A 330 2.68 -44.39 -15.32
CA ALA A 330 1.58 -44.62 -16.27
C ALA A 330 2.07 -44.71 -17.72
N GLN A 331 3.05 -43.88 -18.11
CA GLN A 331 3.68 -43.94 -19.44
C GLN A 331 4.43 -45.26 -19.66
N LYS A 332 5.15 -45.76 -18.65
CA LYS A 332 5.84 -47.06 -18.73
C LYS A 332 4.87 -48.23 -18.94
N VAL A 333 3.68 -48.18 -18.34
CA VAL A 333 2.63 -49.18 -18.54
C VAL A 333 2.07 -49.12 -19.96
N LYS A 334 1.74 -47.92 -20.46
CA LYS A 334 1.22 -47.74 -21.84
C LYS A 334 2.23 -48.17 -22.91
N ALA A 335 3.51 -47.90 -22.70
CA ALA A 335 4.59 -48.32 -23.61
C ALA A 335 4.84 -49.84 -23.63
N GLN A 336 4.36 -50.59 -22.64
CA GLN A 336 4.42 -52.06 -22.64
C GLN A 336 3.26 -52.72 -23.40
N ASP A 337 2.14 -52.01 -23.55
CA ASP A 337 0.93 -52.53 -24.22
C ASP A 337 0.90 -52.23 -25.74
N GLU A 338 1.65 -51.22 -26.24
CA GLU A 338 1.75 -50.89 -27.66
C GLU A 338 3.10 -51.32 -28.26
N SER A 339 3.08 -52.30 -29.17
CA SER A 339 4.26 -52.79 -29.91
C SER A 339 4.66 -51.91 -31.10
N ASP A 340 4.55 -50.59 -31.00
CA ASP A 340 4.96 -49.66 -32.05
C ASP A 340 6.09 -48.76 -31.55
N ILE A 341 7.30 -49.35 -31.58
CA ILE A 341 8.57 -48.64 -31.52
C ILE A 341 8.75 -47.96 -32.89
N GLU A 342 8.13 -46.81 -33.15
CA GLU A 342 8.53 -45.97 -34.29
C GLU A 342 8.05 -44.50 -34.24
N THR A 343 8.13 -43.84 -33.08
CA THR A 343 8.41 -42.40 -33.03
C THR A 343 9.22 -42.08 -31.78
N GLY A 344 10.54 -42.02 -31.94
CA GLY A 344 11.43 -41.59 -30.88
C GLY A 344 11.22 -40.11 -30.50
N GLY A 345 11.28 -39.85 -29.20
CA GLY A 345 12.18 -38.80 -28.71
C GLY A 345 11.58 -37.45 -28.33
N TRP A 346 10.26 -37.31 -28.15
CA TRP A 346 9.70 -36.10 -27.54
C TRP A 346 8.78 -36.51 -26.39
N GLU A 347 9.30 -36.47 -25.16
CA GLU A 347 8.46 -36.43 -23.97
C GLU A 347 7.70 -35.10 -23.99
N ALA A 348 6.45 -35.12 -24.47
CA ALA A 348 5.59 -33.95 -24.36
C ALA A 348 5.27 -33.72 -22.88
N VAL A 349 5.60 -32.53 -22.38
CA VAL A 349 5.12 -32.06 -21.07
C VAL A 349 3.59 -32.11 -21.11
N THR A 350 2.98 -32.76 -20.14
CA THR A 350 1.51 -32.80 -20.05
C THR A 350 0.99 -31.44 -19.61
N VAL A 351 -0.21 -31.09 -20.08
CA VAL A 351 -0.93 -29.88 -19.63
C VAL A 351 -1.04 -29.84 -18.11
N ASP A 352 -1.20 -31.00 -17.45
CA ASP A 352 -1.22 -31.10 -15.99
C ASP A 352 0.11 -30.68 -15.34
N MET A 353 1.25 -31.07 -15.92
CA MET A 353 2.56 -30.68 -15.41
C MET A 353 2.84 -29.19 -15.64
N GLU A 354 2.41 -28.63 -16.78
CA GLU A 354 2.47 -27.18 -17.03
C GLU A 354 1.64 -26.41 -15.99
N LYS A 355 0.43 -26.87 -15.66
CA LYS A 355 -0.41 -26.26 -14.61
C LYS A 355 0.22 -26.34 -13.22
N TRP A 356 0.96 -27.40 -12.92
CA TRP A 356 1.73 -27.49 -11.67
C TRP A 356 2.91 -26.54 -11.64
N ASN A 357 3.72 -26.51 -12.71
CA ASN A 357 4.85 -25.60 -12.83
C ASN A 357 4.38 -24.14 -12.72
N LEU A 358 3.29 -23.79 -13.39
CA LEU A 358 2.68 -22.46 -13.31
C LEU A 358 2.30 -22.09 -11.88
N LEU A 359 1.55 -22.96 -11.18
CA LEU A 359 1.13 -22.70 -9.80
C LEU A 359 2.32 -22.59 -8.84
N VAL A 360 3.33 -23.45 -8.99
CA VAL A 360 4.56 -23.38 -8.19
C VAL A 360 5.28 -22.05 -8.43
N CYS A 361 5.50 -21.65 -9.68
CA CYS A 361 6.12 -20.36 -10.01
C CYS A 361 5.33 -19.17 -9.43
N GLN A 362 3.99 -19.19 -9.52
CA GLN A 362 3.12 -18.16 -8.94
C GLN A 362 3.25 -18.08 -7.41
N LEU A 363 3.32 -19.22 -6.73
CA LEU A 363 3.49 -19.30 -5.28
C LEU A 363 4.89 -18.85 -4.84
N GLU A 364 5.94 -19.24 -5.57
CA GLU A 364 7.31 -18.75 -5.33
C GLU A 364 7.38 -17.23 -5.45
N ASN A 365 6.80 -16.67 -6.52
CA ASN A 365 6.71 -15.23 -6.73
C ASN A 365 5.94 -14.52 -5.59
N LEU A 366 4.90 -15.16 -5.07
CA LEU A 366 4.15 -14.66 -3.91
C LEU A 366 4.94 -14.71 -2.60
N ILE A 367 5.83 -15.69 -2.40
CA ILE A 367 6.72 -15.73 -1.24
C ILE A 367 7.62 -14.50 -1.20
N ASP A 368 8.16 -14.07 -2.34
CA ASP A 368 8.99 -12.86 -2.39
C ASP A 368 8.19 -11.59 -2.07
N VAL A 369 6.97 -11.49 -2.59
CA VAL A 369 6.04 -10.39 -2.29
C VAL A 369 5.70 -10.39 -0.80
N ASP A 370 5.38 -11.54 -0.21
CA ASP A 370 5.02 -11.68 1.20
C ASP A 370 6.21 -11.35 2.12
N CYS A 371 7.42 -11.81 1.78
CA CYS A 371 8.66 -11.44 2.46
C CYS A 371 8.92 -9.94 2.37
N PHE A 372 8.70 -9.32 1.21
CA PHE A 372 8.84 -7.88 1.04
C PHE A 372 7.88 -7.11 1.95
N ILE A 373 6.61 -7.53 2.02
CA ILE A 373 5.59 -6.91 2.89
C ILE A 373 5.99 -7.03 4.38
N HIS A 374 6.33 -8.24 4.84
CA HIS A 374 6.62 -8.51 6.26
C HIS A 374 7.93 -7.86 6.73
N SER A 375 9.00 -7.92 5.92
CA SER A 375 10.27 -7.23 6.21
C SER A 375 10.08 -5.74 6.43
N ASN A 376 9.08 -5.18 5.74
CA ASN A 376 8.78 -3.77 5.76
C ASN A 376 7.85 -3.36 6.91
N HIS A 377 6.92 -4.24 7.32
CA HIS A 377 6.05 -4.03 8.48
C HIS A 377 6.77 -4.19 9.82
N ALA A 378 7.64 -5.20 9.97
CA ALA A 378 8.42 -5.41 11.19
C ALA A 378 9.27 -4.18 11.54
N LYS A 379 9.84 -3.54 10.51
CA LYS A 379 10.65 -2.31 10.65
C LYS A 379 9.81 -1.08 10.98
N SER A 380 8.60 -0.94 10.41
CA SER A 380 7.67 0.15 10.76
C SER A 380 7.17 0.06 12.21
N ALA A 381 7.02 -1.14 12.76
CA ALA A 381 6.67 -1.33 14.16
C ALA A 381 7.82 -0.96 15.11
N LEU A 382 9.07 -1.14 14.68
CA LEU A 382 10.28 -0.79 15.43
C LEU A 382 10.62 0.71 15.36
N SER A 383 10.29 1.39 14.26
CA SER A 383 10.49 2.84 14.10
C SER A 383 9.45 3.70 14.82
N GLY A 384 8.42 3.08 15.43
CA GLY A 384 7.43 3.75 16.29
C GLY A 384 8.00 4.45 17.53
N ILE A 385 9.31 4.35 17.80
CA ILE A 385 9.98 5.02 18.93
C ILE A 385 10.49 6.43 18.59
N GLU A 386 10.54 6.86 17.32
CA GLU A 386 10.94 8.23 16.99
C GLU A 386 10.11 8.80 15.84
N SER A 387 9.37 9.89 16.13
CA SER A 387 8.74 10.71 15.10
C SER A 387 9.79 11.21 14.09
N PRO A 388 9.55 11.09 12.77
CA PRO A 388 10.39 11.76 11.80
C PRO A 388 10.14 13.27 11.89
N ASN A 389 11.04 13.98 12.56
CA ASN A 389 11.10 15.44 12.55
C ASN A 389 11.43 15.93 11.13
N PHE A 390 10.42 16.09 10.28
CA PHE A 390 10.54 16.89 9.06
C PHE A 390 10.53 18.37 9.44
N GLY A 391 11.72 18.93 9.67
CA GLY A 391 11.89 20.37 9.86
C GLY A 391 13.03 20.77 10.80
N GLN A 392 14.27 20.43 10.47
CA GLN A 392 15.44 21.18 10.95
C GLN A 392 16.70 20.81 10.13
N ARG A 393 17.09 21.69 9.20
CA ARG A 393 18.42 21.66 8.58
C ARG A 393 19.48 21.93 9.66
N HIS A 394 20.31 20.94 9.95
CA HIS A 394 21.54 21.15 10.73
C HIS A 394 22.68 21.55 9.79
N THR A 395 23.10 22.82 9.86
CA THR A 395 24.34 23.28 9.25
C THR A 395 25.52 22.89 10.15
N HIS A 396 26.37 21.98 9.67
CA HIS A 396 27.67 21.71 10.29
C HIS A 396 28.60 22.91 10.11
N ALA A 397 28.91 23.58 11.22
CA ALA A 397 30.10 24.42 11.37
C ALA A 397 30.75 24.11 12.73
N ALA A 398 31.86 23.37 12.70
CA ALA A 398 32.83 23.27 13.79
C ALA A 398 34.19 23.00 13.11
N SER A 399 35.00 24.02 12.85
CA SER A 399 35.97 24.60 13.80
C SER A 399 36.48 23.58 14.82
N LYS A 400 37.76 23.22 14.65
CA LYS A 400 38.59 22.54 15.64
C LYS A 400 38.70 23.38 16.92
N ASP A 401 39.10 22.67 18.00
CA ASP A 401 39.50 23.15 19.33
C ASP A 401 38.37 23.17 20.37
N ASP A 402 38.22 22.09 21.16
CA ASP A 402 38.79 22.08 22.51
C ASP A 402 38.62 20.72 23.21
N VAL A 403 39.57 20.44 24.10
CA VAL A 403 39.85 19.17 24.76
C VAL A 403 39.34 19.20 26.22
N LEU A 404 38.99 18.01 26.76
CA LEU A 404 38.80 17.67 28.18
C LEU A 404 37.52 18.17 28.90
N SER A 405 36.63 17.23 29.28
CA SER A 405 36.48 16.78 30.69
C SER A 405 35.19 15.97 30.94
N LYS A 406 35.36 14.72 31.40
CA LYS A 406 34.32 13.88 32.01
C LYS A 406 34.15 14.23 33.49
N LYS A 407 32.90 14.45 33.98
CA LYS A 407 32.46 14.02 35.33
C LYS A 407 30.96 14.22 35.63
N LYS A 408 30.29 13.10 35.93
CA LYS A 408 29.28 12.81 36.99
C LYS A 408 28.46 13.97 37.62
N LEU A 409 27.12 13.87 37.53
CA LEU A 409 26.12 14.06 38.62
C LEU A 409 24.71 13.68 38.09
N SER A 410 24.17 12.48 38.36
CA SER A 410 23.20 12.10 39.41
C SER A 410 21.99 13.01 39.68
N SER A 411 20.81 12.38 39.56
CA SER A 411 19.53 12.57 40.26
C SER A 411 18.79 13.91 40.13
N ASP A 412 17.68 13.88 39.39
CA ASP A 412 16.32 14.13 39.90
C ASP A 412 15.43 14.62 38.76
N LYS A 413 14.42 13.84 38.37
CA LYS A 413 13.13 14.37 37.92
C LYS A 413 12.03 13.31 37.89
N LYS A 414 11.00 13.64 38.67
CA LYS A 414 9.71 13.00 38.90
C LYS A 414 9.04 12.47 37.63
N GLU A 415 8.59 11.23 37.74
CA GLU A 415 7.50 10.65 36.97
C GLU A 415 6.23 11.51 37.10
N VAL A 416 5.65 11.89 35.95
CA VAL A 416 4.23 12.17 35.81
C VAL A 416 3.76 11.25 34.70
N GLY A 417 3.07 10.19 35.10
CA GLY A 417 2.45 9.22 34.20
C GLY A 417 1.33 9.85 33.39
N GLY A 418 1.36 9.59 32.09
CA GLY A 418 0.23 9.66 31.19
C GLY A 418 0.38 8.49 30.23
N ASP A 419 -0.51 7.49 30.37
CA ASP A 419 -0.59 6.34 29.48
C ASP A 419 -0.84 6.82 28.04
N LEU A 420 0.20 6.86 27.22
CA LEU A 420 0.07 6.85 25.77
C LEU A 420 -0.04 5.38 25.36
N VAL A 421 -1.29 4.92 25.22
CA VAL A 421 -1.57 3.68 24.50
C VAL A 421 -1.28 3.95 23.03
N GLU A 422 -0.10 3.57 22.57
CA GLU A 422 0.23 3.48 21.14
C GLU A 422 -0.67 2.44 20.49
N LEU A 423 -1.44 2.87 19.48
CA LEU A 423 -2.21 1.97 18.63
C LEU A 423 -1.24 1.39 17.58
N PRO A 424 -1.14 0.06 17.43
CA PRO A 424 -0.30 -0.54 16.40
C PRO A 424 -0.80 -0.11 15.01
N VAL A 425 0.13 0.18 14.10
CA VAL A 425 -0.14 0.40 12.67
C VAL A 425 -0.89 -0.84 12.17
N LYS A 426 -2.19 -0.70 11.90
CA LYS A 426 -3.00 -1.79 11.37
C LYS A 426 -2.50 -2.09 9.97
N MET A 427 -2.05 -3.33 9.76
CA MET A 427 -1.86 -3.89 8.42
C MET A 427 -3.17 -3.71 7.65
N SER A 428 -3.08 -3.14 6.45
CA SER A 428 -4.22 -2.96 5.56
C SER A 428 -4.91 -4.31 5.35
N GLY A 429 -6.26 -4.34 5.39
CA GLY A 429 -7.02 -5.59 5.15
C GLY A 429 -6.79 -6.19 3.75
N ARG A 430 -6.15 -5.42 2.84
CA ARG A 430 -5.68 -5.88 1.53
C ARG A 430 -4.40 -6.72 1.63
N LEU A 431 -3.49 -6.39 2.53
CA LEU A 431 -2.22 -7.10 2.73
C LEU A 431 -2.41 -8.42 3.50
N SER A 432 -3.52 -8.57 4.22
CA SER A 432 -3.81 -9.78 5.02
C SER A 432 -4.43 -10.95 4.23
N ASN A 433 -4.75 -10.78 2.95
CA ASN A 433 -5.49 -11.77 2.13
C ASN A 433 -4.79 -12.06 0.79
N LEU A 434 -3.47 -12.25 0.80
CA LEU A 434 -2.68 -12.51 -0.39
C LEU A 434 -2.82 -13.98 -0.83
N SER A 435 -3.29 -14.21 -2.07
CA SER A 435 -3.38 -15.55 -2.67
C SER A 435 -3.22 -15.48 -4.19
N VAL A 436 -2.88 -16.61 -4.82
CA VAL A 436 -2.70 -16.68 -6.29
C VAL A 436 -4.01 -16.32 -7.00
N GLN A 437 -5.12 -16.91 -6.57
CA GLN A 437 -6.44 -16.61 -7.13
C GLN A 437 -6.82 -15.15 -6.89
N GLY A 438 -6.52 -14.59 -5.71
CA GLY A 438 -6.78 -13.19 -5.41
C GLY A 438 -6.04 -12.23 -6.35
N ILE A 439 -4.81 -12.56 -6.77
CA ILE A 439 -4.08 -11.77 -7.77
C ILE A 439 -4.70 -11.93 -9.16
N LEU A 440 -5.00 -13.16 -9.57
CA LEU A 440 -5.59 -13.44 -10.89
C LEU A 440 -6.97 -12.76 -11.07
N GLU A 441 -7.77 -12.68 -10.00
CA GLU A 441 -9.07 -11.99 -10.01
C GLU A 441 -8.93 -10.46 -10.03
N ASN A 442 -7.93 -9.90 -9.36
CA ASN A 442 -7.68 -8.46 -9.28
C ASN A 442 -6.86 -7.89 -10.46
N ASN A 443 -6.59 -8.71 -11.48
CA ASN A 443 -6.05 -8.32 -12.78
C ASN A 443 -4.67 -7.68 -12.73
N LYS A 444 -4.35 -6.95 -13.80
CA LYS A 444 -3.05 -6.33 -14.06
C LYS A 444 -2.57 -5.50 -12.86
N ASP A 445 -3.46 -4.88 -12.11
CA ASP A 445 -3.11 -3.89 -11.08
C ASP A 445 -2.85 -4.46 -9.69
N ALA A 446 -3.10 -5.75 -9.44
CA ALA A 446 -3.00 -6.34 -8.11
C ALA A 446 -1.59 -6.18 -7.50
N ILE A 447 -0.56 -6.59 -8.23
CA ILE A 447 0.83 -6.58 -7.77
C ILE A 447 1.34 -5.15 -7.52
N PRO A 448 1.27 -4.20 -8.47
CA PRO A 448 1.73 -2.84 -8.20
C PRO A 448 0.93 -2.15 -7.09
N GLN A 449 -0.35 -2.48 -6.92
CA GLN A 449 -1.16 -1.94 -5.83
C GLN A 449 -0.69 -2.44 -4.46
N ILE A 450 -0.41 -3.75 -4.32
CA ILE A 450 0.10 -4.35 -3.08
C ILE A 450 1.45 -3.72 -2.70
N ILE A 451 2.36 -3.60 -3.67
CA ILE A 451 3.68 -3.03 -3.43
C ILE A 451 3.61 -1.52 -3.13
N ALA A 452 2.71 -0.78 -3.79
CA ALA A 452 2.47 0.63 -3.49
C ALA A 452 1.96 0.86 -2.06
N ASP A 453 1.03 0.03 -1.56
CA ASP A 453 0.53 0.10 -0.17
C ASP A 453 1.66 -0.05 0.85
N CYS A 454 2.57 -1.00 0.60
CA CYS A 454 3.75 -1.18 1.43
C CYS A 454 4.70 0.04 1.39
N LEU A 455 5.08 0.50 0.19
CA LEU A 455 6.04 1.60 0.01
C LEU A 455 5.54 2.94 0.56
N VAL A 456 4.25 3.25 0.35
CA VAL A 456 3.63 4.49 0.81
C VAL A 456 3.54 4.52 2.33
N ARG A 457 3.10 3.42 2.97
CA ARG A 457 3.02 3.34 4.44
C ARG A 457 4.38 3.42 5.13
N GLN A 458 5.45 3.03 4.44
CA GLN A 458 6.84 3.23 4.90
C GLN A 458 7.39 4.64 4.64
N GLY A 459 6.70 5.47 3.86
CA GLY A 459 7.15 6.81 3.52
C GLY A 459 8.33 6.85 2.55
N VAL A 460 8.48 5.86 1.67
CA VAL A 460 9.58 5.84 0.67
C VAL A 460 9.35 6.93 -0.39
N PRO A 461 10.21 7.96 -0.53
CA PRO A 461 9.96 9.05 -1.45
C PRO A 461 9.93 8.62 -2.93
N GLY A 462 9.03 9.21 -3.72
CA GLY A 462 8.88 8.89 -5.16
C GLY A 462 10.17 8.90 -5.98
N PRO A 463 11.06 9.90 -5.86
CA PRO A 463 12.31 9.96 -6.60
C PRO A 463 13.29 8.81 -6.31
N CYS A 464 13.12 8.07 -5.21
CA CYS A 464 13.94 6.91 -4.87
C CYS A 464 13.51 5.63 -5.60
N LEU A 465 12.27 5.58 -6.10
CA LEU A 465 11.69 4.38 -6.70
C LEU A 465 12.07 4.19 -8.18
N GLY A 466 12.73 5.14 -8.82
CA GLY A 466 13.02 5.06 -10.25
C GLY A 466 14.00 6.12 -10.72
N THR A 467 14.30 6.09 -12.01
CA THR A 467 15.17 7.07 -12.63
C THR A 467 14.45 8.40 -12.74
N LYS A 468 15.14 9.50 -12.42
CA LYS A 468 14.56 10.84 -12.58
C LYS A 468 14.31 11.12 -14.06
N LYS A 469 13.20 11.79 -14.36
CA LYS A 469 12.94 12.35 -15.69
C LYS A 469 14.18 13.11 -16.17
N PRO A 470 14.67 12.88 -17.40
CA PRO A 470 15.66 13.77 -17.97
C PRO A 470 15.04 15.17 -18.01
N LYS A 471 15.69 16.15 -17.36
CA LYS A 471 15.25 17.55 -17.43
C LYS A 471 15.32 17.95 -18.90
N GLN A 472 14.18 17.98 -19.59
CA GLN A 472 14.08 18.76 -20.81
C GLN A 472 14.39 20.19 -20.40
N SER A 473 15.52 20.72 -20.89
CA SER A 473 15.93 22.11 -20.70
C SER A 473 14.84 23.03 -21.26
N LEU A 474 13.85 23.35 -20.43
CA LEU A 474 12.92 24.43 -20.66
C LEU A 474 13.40 25.59 -19.81
N THR A 475 14.15 26.46 -20.46
CA THR A 475 14.40 27.83 -20.02
C THR A 475 13.04 28.51 -19.81
N PHE A 476 12.54 28.50 -18.58
CA PHE A 476 11.46 29.41 -18.18
C PHE A 476 12.04 30.82 -18.05
N ARG A 477 12.28 31.46 -19.20
CA ARG A 477 12.49 32.91 -19.31
C ARG A 477 12.02 33.37 -20.68
N GLY A 478 10.81 33.93 -20.72
CA GLY A 478 10.35 34.77 -21.82
C GLY A 478 9.44 34.09 -22.85
N ARG A 479 8.18 33.83 -22.49
CA ARG A 479 7.06 33.92 -23.45
C ARG A 479 5.86 34.56 -22.79
N LEU A 480 5.94 35.87 -22.59
CA LEU A 480 4.81 36.80 -22.41
C LEU A 480 5.23 38.17 -22.95
N ALA A 481 5.65 38.18 -24.22
CA ALA A 481 5.80 39.32 -25.14
C ALA A 481 6.14 38.66 -26.48
N THR A 482 5.36 38.72 -27.56
CA THR A 482 4.90 39.91 -28.27
C THR A 482 3.72 39.54 -29.20
N VAL A 483 2.75 40.45 -29.30
CA VAL A 483 1.82 40.53 -30.44
C VAL A 483 2.16 41.82 -31.18
N ASN A 484 2.82 41.73 -32.35
CA ASN A 484 2.38 42.41 -33.58
C ASN A 484 3.40 42.34 -34.75
N GLN A 485 2.84 41.95 -35.90
CA GLN A 485 3.08 42.42 -37.28
C GLN A 485 4.34 42.01 -38.08
N GLY A 486 4.09 41.29 -39.20
CA GLY A 486 4.39 41.85 -40.53
C GLY A 486 5.55 41.27 -41.37
N HIS A 487 5.22 40.31 -42.23
CA HIS A 487 5.81 39.96 -43.56
C HIS A 487 7.20 39.28 -43.71
N PRO A 488 7.38 38.46 -44.77
CA PRO A 488 8.44 37.46 -44.89
C PRO A 488 9.59 37.90 -45.80
N SER A 489 10.80 37.42 -45.53
CA SER A 489 11.85 37.28 -46.55
C SER A 489 12.86 36.20 -46.18
N SER A 490 13.04 35.29 -47.12
CA SER A 490 14.04 34.23 -47.20
C SER A 490 15.48 34.71 -47.01
N THR A 491 16.33 33.90 -46.40
CA THR A 491 17.59 33.41 -47.01
C THR A 491 18.20 32.32 -46.14
N ASP A 492 18.53 31.20 -46.78
CA ASP A 492 19.38 30.12 -46.31
C ASP A 492 20.72 30.62 -45.77
N VAL A 493 21.19 30.09 -44.63
CA VAL A 493 22.61 29.83 -44.38
C VAL A 493 22.77 28.57 -43.53
N GLN A 494 23.73 27.76 -43.98
CA GLN A 494 24.05 26.40 -43.61
C GLN A 494 24.56 26.21 -42.17
N VAL A 495 24.26 25.02 -41.66
CA VAL A 495 24.81 24.39 -40.47
C VAL A 495 26.32 24.25 -40.62
N HIS A 496 27.09 24.73 -39.64
CA HIS A 496 28.47 24.34 -39.43
C HIS A 496 28.63 23.83 -38.00
N ASP A 497 29.12 22.60 -37.90
CA ASP A 497 29.51 21.90 -36.68
C ASP A 497 30.50 22.73 -35.85
N ASP A 498 30.23 22.90 -34.56
CA ASP A 498 31.23 23.29 -33.58
C ASP A 498 31.10 22.46 -32.29
N VAL A 499 32.25 21.91 -31.94
CA VAL A 499 32.66 21.05 -30.81
C VAL A 499 31.98 21.39 -29.47
N PRO A 500 31.53 20.39 -28.66
CA PRO A 500 31.04 20.67 -27.31
C PRO A 500 32.21 21.08 -26.40
N MET A 501 32.14 22.31 -25.90
CA MET A 501 32.99 22.79 -24.83
C MET A 501 32.52 22.14 -23.52
N GLU A 502 33.36 21.29 -22.93
CA GLU A 502 33.17 20.73 -21.59
C GLU A 502 32.91 21.87 -20.61
N THR A 503 31.70 21.90 -20.05
CA THR A 503 31.37 22.73 -18.89
C THR A 503 31.20 21.79 -17.71
N ASP A 504 31.96 22.10 -16.67
CA ASP A 504 32.17 21.35 -15.44
C ASP A 504 30.82 21.04 -14.75
N ASP A 505 30.29 19.84 -14.98
CA ASP A 505 29.15 19.27 -14.26
C ASP A 505 29.60 18.87 -12.86
N GLN A 506 29.54 19.81 -11.90
CA GLN A 506 29.43 19.43 -10.50
C GLN A 506 27.96 19.13 -10.17
N PRO A 507 27.62 17.88 -9.78
CA PRO A 507 26.30 17.59 -9.30
C PRO A 507 26.10 18.28 -7.94
N ASN A 508 25.13 19.20 -7.87
CA ASN A 508 24.52 19.58 -6.60
C ASN A 508 23.87 18.32 -5.99
N ASN A 509 24.64 17.61 -5.17
CA ASN A 509 24.17 16.58 -4.25
C ASN A 509 23.36 17.28 -3.13
N GLU A 510 22.12 17.63 -3.42
CA GLU A 510 21.11 17.94 -2.40
C GLU A 510 19.97 16.92 -2.48
N MET A 511 20.23 15.71 -1.97
CA MET A 511 19.21 14.82 -1.43
C MET A 511 19.87 14.02 -0.34
N ASP A 512 19.25 13.97 0.83
CA ASP A 512 19.69 13.13 1.94
C ASP A 512 19.93 11.71 1.42
N SER A 513 21.11 11.16 1.69
CA SER A 513 21.37 9.76 1.43
C SER A 513 20.23 8.92 2.03
N PRO A 514 19.67 7.94 1.30
CA PRO A 514 18.61 7.10 1.85
C PRO A 514 19.08 6.56 3.20
N SER A 515 18.20 6.61 4.20
CA SER A 515 18.49 5.98 5.50
C SER A 515 18.82 4.50 5.30
N THR A 516 19.55 3.90 6.24
CA THR A 516 19.94 2.48 6.15
C THR A 516 18.72 1.59 5.87
N ASP A 517 17.59 1.87 6.51
CA ASP A 517 16.32 1.15 6.33
C ASP A 517 15.74 1.33 4.92
N GLN A 518 15.74 2.56 4.38
CA GLN A 518 15.29 2.82 3.01
C GLN A 518 16.20 2.15 1.97
N SER A 519 17.50 2.03 2.24
CA SER A 519 18.45 1.37 1.34
C SER A 519 18.16 -0.14 1.21
N GLU A 520 17.76 -0.80 2.30
CA GLU A 520 17.41 -2.22 2.30
C GLU A 520 16.09 -2.47 1.55
N THR A 521 15.05 -1.66 1.79
CA THR A 521 13.77 -1.74 1.07
C THR A 521 13.96 -1.52 -0.43
N LEU A 522 14.82 -0.57 -0.83
CA LEU A 522 15.13 -0.33 -2.24
C LEU A 522 15.89 -1.51 -2.88
N THR A 523 16.77 -2.17 -2.13
CA THR A 523 17.47 -3.37 -2.61
C THR A 523 16.49 -4.52 -2.85
N ALA A 524 15.59 -4.78 -1.90
CA ALA A 524 14.54 -5.79 -2.05
C ALA A 524 13.57 -5.47 -3.20
N LEU A 525 13.28 -4.18 -3.45
CA LEU A 525 12.47 -3.75 -4.59
C LEU A 525 13.17 -4.01 -5.93
N ILE A 526 14.50 -3.92 -6.00
CA ILE A 526 15.27 -4.25 -7.20
C ILE A 526 15.15 -5.74 -7.50
N GLU A 527 15.33 -6.62 -6.51
CA GLU A 527 15.13 -8.07 -6.66
C GLU A 527 13.70 -8.39 -7.13
N LEU A 528 12.70 -7.70 -6.58
CA LEU A 528 11.31 -7.91 -6.96
C LEU A 528 11.02 -7.46 -8.40
N ARG A 529 11.69 -6.39 -8.88
CA ARG A 529 11.57 -5.93 -10.26
C ARG A 529 12.12 -6.90 -11.29
N GLU A 530 13.10 -7.73 -10.92
CA GLU A 530 13.60 -8.79 -11.81
C GLU A 530 12.52 -9.86 -12.05
N LYS A 531 11.67 -10.13 -11.03
CA LYS A 531 10.55 -11.08 -11.12
C LYS A 531 9.30 -10.47 -11.74
N PHE A 532 9.08 -9.16 -11.54
CA PHE A 532 7.89 -8.43 -12.01
C PHE A 532 8.24 -7.21 -12.88
N PRO A 533 8.88 -7.41 -14.05
CA PRO A 533 9.37 -6.31 -14.87
C PRO A 533 8.27 -5.44 -15.48
N TYR A 534 7.08 -5.99 -15.74
CA TYR A 534 5.95 -5.25 -16.34
C TYR A 534 5.01 -4.70 -15.27
N SER A 535 4.79 -5.47 -14.21
CA SER A 535 3.94 -5.06 -13.10
C SER A 535 4.58 -3.96 -12.25
N LEU A 536 5.91 -3.96 -12.09
CA LEU A 536 6.66 -2.97 -11.30
C LEU A 536 7.46 -1.96 -12.15
N GLU A 537 7.03 -1.77 -13.41
CA GLU A 537 7.49 -0.67 -14.25
C GLU A 537 7.34 0.68 -13.50
N GLN A 538 8.27 1.61 -13.70
CA GLN A 538 8.38 2.83 -12.88
C GLN A 538 7.09 3.67 -12.89
N ASP A 539 6.56 3.99 -14.07
CA ASP A 539 5.36 4.83 -14.21
C ASP A 539 4.11 4.15 -13.64
N ARG A 540 4.05 2.83 -13.77
CA ARG A 540 2.98 2.01 -13.21
C ARG A 540 3.01 2.00 -11.69
N LEU A 541 4.18 1.74 -11.11
CA LEU A 541 4.37 1.76 -9.67
C LEU A 541 4.09 3.15 -9.08
N TRP A 542 4.59 4.21 -9.71
CA TRP A 542 4.29 5.58 -9.26
C TRP A 542 2.81 5.92 -9.35
N THR A 543 2.10 5.50 -10.42
CA THR A 543 0.66 5.70 -10.55
C THR A 543 -0.09 5.07 -9.37
N HIS A 544 0.26 3.85 -9.00
CA HIS A 544 -0.31 3.16 -7.84
C HIS A 544 0.08 3.82 -6.51
N CYS A 545 1.33 4.30 -6.37
CA CYS A 545 1.76 5.05 -5.18
C CYS A 545 0.99 6.37 -5.00
N VAL A 546 0.68 7.09 -6.10
CA VAL A 546 -0.16 8.30 -6.04
C VAL A 546 -1.52 7.97 -5.46
N TRP A 547 -2.19 6.94 -6.01
CA TRP A 547 -3.55 6.61 -5.60
C TRP A 547 -3.60 6.04 -4.18
N GLU A 548 -2.64 5.21 -3.81
CA GLU A 548 -2.57 4.64 -2.48
C GLU A 548 -2.25 5.71 -1.42
N SER A 549 -1.42 6.71 -1.74
CA SER A 549 -1.21 7.88 -0.88
C SER A 549 -2.51 8.64 -0.59
N ILE A 550 -3.43 8.70 -1.57
CA ILE A 550 -4.76 9.31 -1.38
C ILE A 550 -5.65 8.41 -0.52
N MET A 551 -5.57 7.09 -0.69
CA MET A 551 -6.32 6.14 0.14
C MET A 551 -5.88 6.22 1.61
N VAL A 552 -4.57 6.27 1.87
CA VAL A 552 -4.02 6.46 3.23
C VAL A 552 -4.42 7.82 3.79
N TRP A 553 -4.38 8.90 2.99
CA TRP A 553 -4.89 10.20 3.42
C TRP A 553 -6.39 10.19 3.79
N ASN A 554 -7.20 9.38 3.10
CA ASN A 554 -8.62 9.24 3.44
C ASN A 554 -8.86 8.53 4.79
N GLU A 555 -7.87 7.80 5.32
CA GLU A 555 -7.93 7.21 6.67
C GLU A 555 -7.80 8.30 7.76
N ASP A 556 -6.92 9.30 7.54
CA ASP A 556 -6.79 10.50 8.38
C ASP A 556 -6.63 11.78 7.55
N THR A 557 -7.75 12.45 7.32
CA THR A 557 -7.79 13.66 6.47
C THR A 557 -7.08 14.87 7.06
N GLU A 558 -6.75 14.87 8.36
CA GLU A 558 -6.07 16.01 9.00
C GLU A 558 -4.57 16.05 8.67
N ASP A 559 -3.94 14.90 8.40
CA ASP A 559 -2.54 14.85 7.99
C ASP A 559 -2.37 14.98 6.47
N ILE A 560 -1.99 16.19 6.02
CA ILE A 560 -1.80 16.49 4.60
C ILE A 560 -0.47 15.94 4.04
N SER A 561 0.40 15.36 4.88
CA SER A 561 1.70 14.81 4.46
C SER A 561 1.57 13.79 3.32
N MET A 562 0.61 12.88 3.42
CA MET A 562 0.36 11.84 2.40
C MET A 562 -0.13 12.45 1.08
N LEU A 563 -0.92 13.51 1.13
CA LEU A 563 -1.34 14.22 -0.07
C LEU A 563 -0.16 14.94 -0.74
N ARG A 564 0.81 15.44 0.02
CA ARG A 564 2.07 15.98 -0.54
C ARG A 564 2.91 14.87 -1.18
N SER A 565 3.02 13.72 -0.54
CA SER A 565 3.69 12.54 -1.11
C SER A 565 3.05 12.12 -2.43
N ALA A 566 1.71 12.10 -2.52
CA ALA A 566 0.97 11.84 -3.76
C ALA A 566 1.39 12.79 -4.89
N LEU A 567 1.55 14.09 -4.61
CA LEU A 567 2.00 15.06 -5.61
C LEU A 567 3.46 14.87 -6.03
N ILE A 568 4.32 14.39 -5.11
CA ILE A 568 5.70 14.04 -5.43
C ILE A 568 5.73 12.83 -6.37
N TYR A 569 5.00 11.75 -6.06
CA TYR A 569 4.90 10.59 -6.97
C TYR A 569 4.31 10.98 -8.33
N LEU A 570 3.27 11.82 -8.35
CA LEU A 570 2.68 12.34 -9.58
C LEU A 570 3.73 13.06 -10.45
N SER A 571 4.62 13.84 -9.83
CA SER A 571 5.67 14.56 -10.55
C SER A 571 6.73 13.65 -11.20
N CYS A 572 6.87 12.41 -10.70
CA CYS A 572 7.83 11.44 -11.20
C CYS A 572 7.39 10.72 -12.49
N ILE A 573 6.08 10.53 -12.71
CA ILE A 573 5.51 9.76 -13.84
C ILE A 573 5.94 10.32 -15.20
N HIS A 574 6.68 9.58 -16.03
CA HIS A 574 7.22 10.02 -17.31
C HIS A 574 6.15 10.28 -18.37
N ASN A 575 5.19 9.36 -18.52
CA ASN A 575 4.14 9.48 -19.52
C ASN A 575 3.23 10.69 -19.22
N ALA A 576 3.29 11.70 -20.09
CA ALA A 576 2.59 12.97 -19.89
C ALA A 576 1.05 12.82 -19.88
N HIS A 577 0.48 11.90 -20.68
CA HIS A 577 -0.96 11.66 -20.71
C HIS A 577 -1.44 11.01 -19.40
N VAL A 578 -0.74 9.97 -18.94
CA VAL A 578 -1.04 9.31 -17.65
C VAL A 578 -0.87 10.29 -16.50
N GLN A 579 0.21 11.07 -16.51
CA GLN A 579 0.48 12.09 -15.49
C GLN A 579 -0.65 13.14 -15.43
N GLN A 580 -1.07 13.67 -16.58
CA GLN A 580 -2.13 14.68 -16.65
C GLN A 580 -3.48 14.08 -16.21
N GLY A 581 -3.83 12.91 -16.73
CA GLY A 581 -5.09 12.24 -16.44
C GLY A 581 -5.21 11.83 -14.97
N LEU A 582 -4.14 11.29 -14.40
CA LEU A 582 -4.10 10.96 -12.97
C LEU A 582 -4.25 12.22 -12.11
N GLY A 583 -3.61 13.34 -12.48
CA GLY A 583 -3.82 14.62 -11.80
C GLY A 583 -5.26 15.13 -11.90
N VAL A 584 -5.95 14.90 -13.02
CA VAL A 584 -7.39 15.20 -13.18
C VAL A 584 -8.24 14.29 -12.29
N MET A 585 -7.93 13.00 -12.22
CA MET A 585 -8.60 12.06 -11.32
C MET A 585 -8.44 12.49 -9.85
N MET A 586 -7.22 12.88 -9.45
CA MET A 586 -6.96 13.47 -8.12
C MET A 586 -7.82 14.70 -7.87
N TRP A 587 -7.88 15.62 -8.84
CA TRP A 587 -8.70 16.83 -8.72
C TRP A 587 -10.17 16.50 -8.47
N LYS A 588 -10.74 15.56 -9.24
CA LYS A 588 -12.14 15.14 -9.12
C LYS A 588 -12.41 14.45 -7.79
N ALA A 589 -11.53 13.54 -7.37
CA ALA A 589 -11.74 12.70 -6.19
C ALA A 589 -11.53 13.45 -4.86
N VAL A 590 -10.52 14.32 -4.78
CA VAL A 590 -10.07 14.93 -3.51
C VAL A 590 -10.34 16.43 -3.43
N PHE A 591 -10.04 17.16 -4.50
CA PHE A 591 -9.89 18.62 -4.42
C PHE A 591 -11.15 19.42 -4.73
N ASN A 592 -11.90 19.03 -5.77
CA ASN A 592 -12.94 19.86 -6.38
C ASN A 592 -14.02 20.32 -5.38
N GLU A 593 -14.64 19.39 -4.66
CA GLU A 593 -15.73 19.71 -3.72
C GLU A 593 -15.24 20.41 -2.45
N THR A 594 -14.06 20.04 -1.96
CA THR A 594 -13.41 20.66 -0.81
C THR A 594 -13.08 22.13 -1.10
N ILE A 595 -12.54 22.43 -2.29
CA ILE A 595 -12.22 23.80 -2.73
C ILE A 595 -13.49 24.63 -2.93
N LYS A 596 -14.54 24.07 -3.56
CA LYS A 596 -15.85 24.76 -3.70
C LYS A 596 -16.44 25.11 -2.33
N SER A 597 -16.33 24.21 -1.37
CA SER A 597 -16.82 24.41 0.01
C SER A 597 -16.01 25.49 0.73
N ALA A 598 -14.68 25.45 0.61
CA ALA A 598 -13.78 26.47 1.16
C ALA A 598 -14.04 27.86 0.56
N LEU A 599 -14.20 27.93 -0.76
CA LEU A 599 -14.55 29.16 -1.49
C LEU A 599 -15.86 29.76 -0.97
N SER A 600 -16.92 28.96 -0.85
CA SER A 600 -18.22 29.41 -0.35
C SER A 600 -18.14 29.92 1.09
N LEU A 601 -17.38 29.23 1.95
CA LEU A 601 -17.18 29.62 3.34
C LEU A 601 -16.44 30.97 3.44
N MET A 602 -15.32 31.10 2.73
CA MET A 602 -14.47 32.29 2.77
C MET A 602 -15.16 33.51 2.14
N ASP A 603 -15.98 33.32 1.11
CA ASP A 603 -16.78 34.39 0.51
C ASP A 603 -17.87 34.92 1.45
N LYS A 604 -18.48 34.04 2.26
CA LYS A 604 -19.45 34.43 3.30
C LYS A 604 -18.79 35.16 4.47
N VAL A 605 -17.64 34.65 4.94
CA VAL A 605 -16.97 35.17 6.14
C VAL A 605 -16.14 36.42 5.84
N GLY A 606 -15.63 36.57 4.62
CA GLY A 606 -14.85 37.74 4.18
C GLY A 606 -13.42 37.81 4.76
N LYS A 607 -12.92 36.70 5.32
CA LYS A 607 -11.60 36.55 5.95
C LYS A 607 -11.29 35.07 6.17
N ALA A 608 -10.08 34.76 6.65
CA ALA A 608 -9.74 33.41 7.10
C ALA A 608 -10.77 32.87 8.12
N PRO A 609 -11.43 31.72 7.85
CA PRO A 609 -12.40 31.12 8.75
C PRO A 609 -11.75 30.63 10.05
N LYS A 610 -12.54 30.54 11.12
CA LYS A 610 -12.09 29.91 12.37
C LYS A 610 -12.12 28.39 12.24
N ASP A 611 -11.27 27.69 12.98
CA ASP A 611 -11.17 26.21 12.97
C ASP A 611 -12.52 25.49 13.05
N ARG A 612 -13.39 25.90 13.98
CA ARG A 612 -14.76 25.34 14.11
C ARG A 612 -15.60 25.44 12.83
N LEU A 613 -15.44 26.52 12.05
CA LEU A 613 -16.17 26.70 10.79
C LEU A 613 -15.56 25.85 9.67
N CYS A 614 -14.22 25.69 9.66
CA CYS A 614 -13.52 24.81 8.73
C CYS A 614 -14.02 23.37 8.89
N ARG A 615 -13.97 22.84 10.13
CA ARG A 615 -14.43 21.48 10.45
C ARG A 615 -15.91 21.26 10.10
N LYS A 616 -16.75 22.27 10.32
CA LYS A 616 -18.20 22.17 10.05
C LYS A 616 -18.55 22.17 8.55
N THR A 617 -17.81 22.92 7.73
CA THR A 617 -18.21 23.20 6.33
C THR A 617 -17.36 22.46 5.31
N VAL A 618 -16.08 22.27 5.62
CA VAL A 618 -15.07 21.69 4.73
C VAL A 618 -14.57 20.33 5.26
N SER A 619 -14.98 19.93 6.48
CA SER A 619 -14.55 18.70 7.14
C SER A 619 -13.04 18.61 7.43
N LEU A 620 -12.32 19.74 7.40
CA LEU A 620 -10.89 19.84 7.72
C LEU A 620 -10.67 20.87 8.84
N GLY A 621 -9.69 20.63 9.70
CA GLY A 621 -9.15 21.64 10.62
C GLY A 621 -8.57 22.87 9.92
N TYR A 622 -8.34 23.95 10.65
CA TYR A 622 -7.77 25.20 10.12
C TYR A 622 -6.40 24.96 9.47
N LYS A 623 -5.50 24.26 10.16
CA LYS A 623 -4.15 24.02 9.67
C LYS A 623 -4.16 23.02 8.51
N ALA A 624 -4.92 21.93 8.63
CA ALA A 624 -5.12 20.98 7.55
C ALA A 624 -5.69 21.66 6.28
N LEU A 625 -6.67 22.57 6.42
CA LEU A 625 -7.21 23.31 5.28
C LEU A 625 -6.19 24.26 4.62
N GLU A 626 -5.37 24.96 5.41
CA GLU A 626 -4.28 25.80 4.89
C GLU A 626 -3.29 24.96 4.05
N GLU A 627 -2.86 23.81 4.58
CA GLU A 627 -1.94 22.90 3.91
C GLU A 627 -2.58 22.23 2.68
N PHE A 628 -3.86 21.86 2.77
CA PHE A 628 -4.64 21.30 1.68
C PHE A 628 -4.77 22.29 0.52
N LEU A 629 -4.99 23.57 0.78
CA LEU A 629 -5.00 24.61 -0.26
C LEU A 629 -3.62 24.79 -0.89
N GLY A 630 -2.54 24.63 -0.10
CA GLY A 630 -1.18 24.57 -0.62
C GLY A 630 -0.95 23.38 -1.56
N ALA A 631 -1.41 22.18 -1.18
CA ALA A 631 -1.37 20.99 -2.03
C ALA A 631 -2.22 21.15 -3.30
N SER A 632 -3.42 21.74 -3.17
CA SER A 632 -4.32 22.05 -4.28
C SER A 632 -3.66 22.97 -5.30
N LYS A 633 -3.00 24.04 -4.82
CA LYS A 633 -2.23 24.96 -5.64
C LYS A 633 -1.13 24.21 -6.38
N LYS A 634 -0.38 23.35 -5.68
CA LYS A 634 0.73 22.61 -6.27
C LYS A 634 0.28 21.59 -7.32
N LEU A 635 -0.87 20.94 -7.14
CA LEU A 635 -1.46 20.08 -8.16
C LEU A 635 -1.76 20.86 -9.44
N LEU A 636 -2.37 22.03 -9.32
CA LEU A 636 -2.68 22.88 -10.49
C LEU A 636 -1.40 23.37 -11.19
N GLU A 637 -0.36 23.71 -10.44
CA GLU A 637 0.96 24.03 -11.02
C GLU A 637 1.54 22.85 -11.81
N ILE A 638 1.50 21.64 -11.25
CA ILE A 638 1.92 20.43 -11.96
C ILE A 638 1.12 20.26 -13.25
N LEU A 639 -0.21 20.37 -13.19
CA LEU A 639 -1.07 20.24 -14.38
C LEU A 639 -0.82 21.31 -15.45
N ILE A 640 -0.47 22.53 -15.06
CA ILE A 640 -0.13 23.63 -15.99
C ILE A 640 1.23 23.37 -16.66
N ASP A 641 2.19 22.79 -15.93
CA ASP A 641 3.54 22.53 -16.43
C ASP A 641 3.64 21.29 -17.33
N ILE A 642 2.64 20.40 -17.33
CA ILE A 642 2.64 19.20 -18.17
C ILE A 642 2.42 19.59 -19.64
N ASN A 643 3.41 19.25 -20.47
CA ASN A 643 3.30 19.36 -21.91
C ASN A 643 2.85 18.02 -22.51
N THR A 644 1.54 17.84 -22.71
CA THR A 644 1.01 16.64 -23.38
C THR A 644 1.11 16.77 -24.90
N PRO A 645 1.67 15.79 -25.63
CA PRO A 645 1.56 15.74 -27.08
C PRO A 645 0.09 15.61 -27.51
N ASP A 646 -0.19 15.92 -28.78
CA ASP A 646 -1.57 15.91 -29.30
C ASP A 646 -2.11 14.49 -29.52
N GLU A 647 -1.23 13.54 -29.81
CA GLU A 647 -1.56 12.12 -29.97
C GLU A 647 -0.97 11.32 -28.80
N ALA A 648 -1.84 10.58 -28.09
CA ALA A 648 -1.41 9.66 -27.06
C ALA A 648 -0.99 8.33 -27.69
N GLU A 649 0.22 7.86 -27.37
CA GLU A 649 0.63 6.50 -27.68
C GLU A 649 -0.21 5.52 -26.84
N ASP A 650 -0.77 4.48 -27.47
CA ASP A 650 -1.58 3.48 -26.76
C ASP A 650 -0.75 2.75 -25.70
N LEU A 651 -1.30 2.60 -24.49
CA LEU A 651 -0.61 1.92 -23.40
C LEU A 651 -0.69 0.40 -23.58
N ASP A 652 0.42 -0.20 -24.00
CA ASP A 652 0.61 -1.65 -23.99
C ASP A 652 0.92 -2.14 -22.55
N LEU A 653 -0.12 -2.22 -21.72
CA LEU A 653 -0.01 -2.74 -20.34
C LEU A 653 0.17 -4.26 -20.36
N LYS A 654 1.42 -4.69 -20.51
CA LYS A 654 1.82 -6.09 -20.36
C LYS A 654 1.68 -6.56 -18.91
N ILE A 655 1.54 -7.87 -18.77
CA ILE A 655 1.61 -8.60 -17.50
C ILE A 655 2.59 -9.74 -17.75
N GLU A 656 3.28 -10.17 -16.71
CA GLU A 656 4.07 -11.39 -16.75
C GLU A 656 3.19 -12.59 -17.14
N ASP A 657 3.69 -13.45 -18.03
CA ASP A 657 2.92 -14.54 -18.65
C ASP A 657 2.25 -15.47 -17.63
N ILE A 658 2.90 -15.65 -16.48
CA ILE A 658 2.41 -16.48 -15.38
C ILE A 658 1.17 -15.90 -14.67
N TRP A 659 0.83 -14.63 -14.88
CA TRP A 659 -0.30 -13.95 -14.22
C TRP A 659 -1.45 -13.64 -15.20
N ILE A 660 -1.47 -14.28 -16.37
CA ILE A 660 -2.55 -14.14 -17.35
C ILE A 660 -3.69 -15.11 -16.99
N ALA A 661 -4.87 -14.57 -16.67
CA ALA A 661 -6.06 -15.38 -16.41
C ALA A 661 -6.70 -15.91 -17.71
N GLU A 662 -7.10 -17.18 -17.73
CA GLU A 662 -7.71 -17.88 -18.89
C GLU A 662 -9.04 -17.24 -19.38
N ASN A 663 -9.70 -16.38 -18.58
CA ASN A 663 -10.99 -15.73 -18.89
C ASN A 663 -11.00 -14.20 -18.66
N SER A 664 -10.05 -13.47 -19.25
CA SER A 664 -9.76 -12.06 -18.94
C SER A 664 -10.73 -11.01 -19.54
N GLU A 665 -11.94 -11.40 -19.94
CA GLU A 665 -12.89 -10.51 -20.65
C GLU A 665 -13.75 -9.59 -19.75
N SER A 666 -13.75 -9.73 -18.42
CA SER A 666 -14.69 -8.99 -17.54
C SER A 666 -14.04 -8.06 -16.52
N CYS A 667 -12.81 -7.65 -16.78
CA CYS A 667 -11.93 -7.12 -15.76
C CYS A 667 -11.99 -5.58 -15.66
N GLN A 668 -11.94 -5.06 -14.42
CA GLN A 668 -11.89 -3.61 -14.17
C GLN A 668 -10.75 -2.97 -14.97
N GLN A 669 -11.05 -1.83 -15.59
CA GLN A 669 -10.07 -1.06 -16.34
C GLN A 669 -8.94 -0.59 -15.43
N SER A 670 -7.69 -0.84 -15.83
CA SER A 670 -6.53 -0.43 -15.05
C SER A 670 -6.50 1.08 -14.81
N ILE A 671 -6.04 1.51 -13.64
CA ILE A 671 -5.94 2.94 -13.28
C ILE A 671 -5.12 3.75 -14.30
N MET A 672 -4.11 3.14 -14.90
CA MET A 672 -3.30 3.81 -15.94
C MET A 672 -4.11 4.05 -17.22
N LYS A 673 -4.94 3.10 -17.63
CA LYS A 673 -5.84 3.27 -18.78
C LYS A 673 -6.94 4.29 -18.48
N GLN A 674 -7.50 4.26 -17.26
CA GLN A 674 -8.44 5.28 -16.81
C GLN A 674 -7.83 6.68 -16.85
N ALA A 675 -6.58 6.83 -16.40
CA ALA A 675 -5.86 8.08 -16.48
C ALA A 675 -5.61 8.50 -17.93
N GLN A 676 -5.20 7.58 -18.82
CA GLN A 676 -4.98 7.90 -20.23
C GLN A 676 -6.26 8.36 -20.95
N ASP A 677 -7.41 7.79 -20.59
CA ASP A 677 -8.71 8.13 -21.18
C ASP A 677 -9.28 9.48 -20.69
N GLU A 678 -8.64 10.12 -19.70
CA GLU A 678 -9.07 11.43 -19.23
C GLU A 678 -8.83 12.53 -20.27
N ASN A 679 -9.81 13.43 -20.40
CA ASN A 679 -9.74 14.52 -21.36
C ASN A 679 -8.59 15.49 -21.05
N ARG A 680 -7.97 16.02 -22.10
CA ARG A 680 -6.94 17.07 -22.02
C ARG A 680 -7.47 18.29 -21.27
N CYS A 681 -6.69 18.81 -20.33
CA CYS A 681 -7.05 20.02 -19.60
C CYS A 681 -7.01 21.26 -20.48
N ASN A 682 -7.93 22.20 -20.23
CA ASN A 682 -7.85 23.54 -20.80
C ASN A 682 -6.91 24.40 -19.94
N ILE A 683 -5.79 24.86 -20.52
CA ILE A 683 -4.74 25.61 -19.81
C ILE A 683 -5.26 26.94 -19.25
N ASP A 684 -6.11 27.65 -19.98
CA ASP A 684 -6.69 28.92 -19.52
C ASP A 684 -7.60 28.68 -18.31
N LEU A 685 -8.39 27.60 -18.33
CA LEU A 685 -9.23 27.22 -17.21
C LEU A 685 -8.39 26.78 -16.00
N LEU A 686 -7.31 26.01 -16.19
CA LEU A 686 -6.38 25.65 -15.11
C LEU A 686 -5.77 26.89 -14.45
N ASN A 687 -5.29 27.85 -15.24
CA ASN A 687 -4.76 29.12 -14.73
C ASN A 687 -5.82 29.91 -13.94
N HIS A 688 -7.07 29.90 -14.40
CA HIS A 688 -8.19 30.54 -13.71
C HIS A 688 -8.51 29.88 -12.36
N PHE A 689 -8.53 28.54 -12.30
CA PHE A 689 -8.63 27.80 -11.03
C PHE A 689 -7.44 28.05 -10.12
N TRP A 690 -6.21 28.11 -10.67
CA TRP A 690 -5.00 28.39 -9.92
C TRP A 690 -5.05 29.79 -9.27
N CYS A 691 -5.54 30.80 -9.98
CA CYS A 691 -5.74 32.14 -9.41
C CYS A 691 -6.68 32.10 -8.20
N MET A 692 -7.77 31.35 -8.29
CA MET A 692 -8.74 31.24 -7.20
C MET A 692 -8.18 30.48 -6.01
N VAL A 693 -7.60 29.30 -6.23
CA VAL A 693 -7.02 28.46 -5.16
C VAL A 693 -5.87 29.19 -4.47
N THR A 694 -5.00 29.84 -5.23
CA THR A 694 -3.90 30.65 -4.67
C THR A 694 -4.44 31.83 -3.86
N SER A 695 -5.53 32.48 -4.29
CA SER A 695 -6.16 33.54 -3.50
C SER A 695 -6.70 33.01 -2.16
N LEU A 696 -7.36 31.85 -2.14
CA LEU A 696 -7.83 31.21 -0.91
C LEU A 696 -6.67 30.82 0.01
N TYR A 697 -5.61 30.23 -0.55
CA TYR A 697 -4.40 29.87 0.18
C TYR A 697 -3.77 31.09 0.85
N LEU A 698 -3.59 32.21 0.12
CA LEU A 698 -3.01 33.43 0.66
C LEU A 698 -3.89 34.08 1.76
N ILE A 699 -5.22 33.97 1.67
CA ILE A 699 -6.12 34.45 2.71
C ILE A 699 -5.95 33.64 4.00
N MET A 700 -5.83 32.31 3.90
CA MET A 700 -5.60 31.42 5.05
C MET A 700 -4.22 31.63 5.64
N LEU A 701 -3.18 31.58 4.80
CA LEU A 701 -1.79 31.73 5.18
C LEU A 701 -1.61 33.09 5.88
N GLY A 702 -1.81 34.20 5.16
CA GLY A 702 -1.60 35.56 5.67
C GLY A 702 -2.66 36.07 6.65
N GLY A 703 -3.78 35.36 6.85
CA GLY A 703 -4.90 35.86 7.66
C GLY A 703 -5.56 37.13 7.10
N VAL A 704 -5.60 37.27 5.77
CA VAL A 704 -6.12 38.45 5.07
C VAL A 704 -7.59 38.69 5.43
N ARG A 705 -7.96 39.95 5.68
CA ARG A 705 -9.30 40.35 6.14
C ARG A 705 -10.03 41.23 5.13
N SER A 706 -11.36 41.25 5.26
CA SER A 706 -12.27 42.11 4.48
C SER A 706 -12.22 41.86 2.98
N ILE A 707 -12.04 40.60 2.57
CA ILE A 707 -11.98 40.20 1.16
C ILE A 707 -12.98 39.08 0.88
N LYS A 708 -13.75 39.22 -0.19
CA LYS A 708 -14.61 38.17 -0.74
C LYS A 708 -13.90 37.57 -1.95
N PRO A 709 -13.43 36.31 -1.91
CA PRO A 709 -12.65 35.75 -3.01
C PRO A 709 -13.35 35.84 -4.37
N LEU A 710 -14.68 35.67 -4.42
CA LEU A 710 -15.43 35.77 -5.67
C LEU A 710 -15.45 37.20 -6.24
N SER A 711 -15.21 38.25 -5.45
CA SER A 711 -15.15 39.62 -5.98
C SER A 711 -13.89 39.90 -6.82
N LEU A 712 -12.91 39.00 -6.80
CA LEU A 712 -11.73 39.06 -7.67
C LEU A 712 -12.03 38.62 -9.10
N PHE A 713 -13.25 38.12 -9.37
CA PHE A 713 -13.64 37.59 -10.66
C PHE A 713 -14.92 38.27 -11.17
N ASP A 714 -15.02 38.39 -12.48
CA ASP A 714 -16.21 38.88 -13.17
C ASP A 714 -17.31 37.79 -13.22
N THR A 715 -18.47 38.09 -13.80
CA THR A 715 -19.59 37.13 -13.86
C THR A 715 -19.26 35.88 -14.67
N LYS A 716 -18.52 36.00 -15.77
CA LYS A 716 -18.11 34.85 -16.58
C LYS A 716 -17.08 34.00 -15.84
N GLY A 717 -16.08 34.64 -15.23
CA GLY A 717 -15.07 33.95 -14.42
C GLY A 717 -15.69 33.20 -13.23
N LYS A 718 -16.71 33.76 -12.56
CA LYS A 718 -17.43 33.04 -11.50
C LYS A 718 -18.13 31.78 -12.02
N HIS A 719 -18.77 31.88 -13.19
CA HIS A 719 -19.45 30.74 -13.80
C HIS A 719 -18.45 29.66 -14.26
N ALA A 720 -17.24 30.05 -14.66
CA ALA A 720 -16.19 29.12 -15.11
C ALA A 720 -15.86 28.03 -14.06
N PHE A 721 -15.96 28.35 -12.77
CA PHE A 721 -15.68 27.41 -11.67
C PHE A 721 -16.69 26.26 -11.52
N THR A 722 -17.77 26.27 -12.29
CA THR A 722 -18.76 25.18 -12.33
C THR A 722 -18.42 24.11 -13.35
N PHE A 723 -17.51 24.38 -14.28
CA PHE A 723 -17.12 23.44 -15.33
C PHE A 723 -16.00 22.50 -14.89
N ALA A 724 -15.86 21.39 -15.60
CA ALA A 724 -14.73 20.47 -15.45
C ALA A 724 -13.46 21.04 -16.11
N LEU A 725 -12.28 20.60 -15.65
CA LEU A 725 -10.98 21.17 -16.07
C LEU A 725 -10.67 21.07 -17.58
N TYR A 726 -11.28 20.12 -18.29
CA TYR A 726 -11.16 19.96 -19.74
C TYR A 726 -12.15 20.82 -20.54
N SER A 727 -13.06 21.52 -19.89
CA SER A 727 -14.06 22.34 -20.56
C SER A 727 -13.45 23.63 -21.09
N SER A 728 -14.05 24.20 -22.14
CA SER A 728 -13.63 25.49 -22.72
C SER A 728 -14.70 26.57 -22.51
N PRO A 729 -14.90 27.06 -21.27
CA PRO A 729 -15.84 28.14 -21.00
C PRO A 729 -15.35 29.47 -21.59
N VAL A 730 -16.28 30.37 -21.88
CA VAL A 730 -15.96 31.73 -22.35
C VAL A 730 -15.43 32.54 -21.17
N LEU A 731 -14.12 32.78 -21.13
CA LEU A 731 -13.48 33.71 -20.21
C LEU A 731 -13.46 35.13 -20.80
N SER A 732 -13.41 36.16 -19.95
CA SER A 732 -13.40 37.56 -20.40
C SER A 732 -11.98 38.00 -20.75
N ASN A 733 -11.80 38.55 -21.96
CA ASN A 733 -10.52 39.11 -22.40
C ASN A 733 -10.23 40.49 -21.77
N GLU A 734 -11.29 41.24 -21.45
CA GLU A 734 -11.21 42.54 -20.78
C GLU A 734 -12.05 42.50 -19.49
N VAL A 735 -11.45 42.96 -18.40
CA VAL A 735 -12.04 42.94 -17.06
C VAL A 735 -12.22 44.39 -16.60
N ASP A 736 -13.36 44.69 -15.96
CA ASP A 736 -13.70 46.01 -15.41
C ASP A 736 -12.56 46.56 -14.52
N ASP A 737 -12.17 47.82 -14.75
CA ASP A 737 -11.16 48.55 -13.97
C ASP A 737 -11.39 48.48 -12.46
N LYS A 738 -12.67 48.43 -12.02
CA LYS A 738 -13.01 48.23 -10.61
C LYS A 738 -12.48 46.90 -10.09
N ILE A 739 -12.68 45.81 -10.83
CA ILE A 739 -12.19 44.48 -10.44
C ILE A 739 -10.66 44.47 -10.45
N ASN A 740 -10.03 45.06 -11.45
CA ASN A 740 -8.56 45.18 -11.51
C ASN A 740 -8.00 45.98 -10.34
N LYS A 741 -8.69 47.06 -9.93
CA LYS A 741 -8.35 47.80 -8.71
C LYS A 741 -8.48 46.93 -7.46
N TYR A 742 -9.57 46.16 -7.32
CA TYR A 742 -9.74 45.22 -6.20
C TYR A 742 -8.68 44.12 -6.18
N ARG A 743 -8.31 43.55 -7.33
CA ARG A 743 -7.23 42.56 -7.47
C ARG A 743 -5.88 43.14 -7.03
N ARG A 744 -5.57 44.36 -7.47
CA ARG A 744 -4.35 45.08 -7.06
C ARG A 744 -4.34 45.29 -5.54
N GLU A 745 -5.41 45.82 -4.97
CA GLU A 745 -5.52 46.05 -3.52
C GLU A 745 -5.38 44.74 -2.73
N PHE A 746 -5.96 43.65 -3.23
CA PHE A 746 -5.80 42.32 -2.65
C PHE A 746 -4.34 41.85 -2.62
N CYS A 747 -3.63 41.91 -3.75
CA CYS A 747 -2.22 41.49 -3.82
C CYS A 747 -1.33 42.30 -2.86
N LEU A 748 -1.50 43.62 -2.80
CA LEU A 748 -0.74 44.49 -1.89
C LEU A 748 -1.06 44.18 -0.42
N ASN A 749 -2.33 43.96 -0.09
CA ASN A 749 -2.75 43.58 1.27
C ASN A 749 -2.21 42.19 1.66
N ALA A 750 -2.18 41.23 0.73
CA ALA A 750 -1.62 39.91 0.95
C ALA A 750 -0.12 39.97 1.28
N ILE A 751 0.66 40.76 0.51
CA ILE A 751 2.09 41.01 0.78
C ILE A 751 2.27 41.55 2.21
N GLN A 752 1.51 42.58 2.58
CA GLN A 752 1.60 43.19 3.89
C GLN A 752 1.28 42.20 5.01
N CYS A 753 0.21 41.41 4.86
CA CYS A 753 -0.22 40.43 5.85
C CYS A 753 0.80 39.30 6.04
N ILE A 754 1.37 38.79 4.94
CA ILE A 754 2.37 37.71 4.98
C ILE A 754 3.68 38.17 5.63
N ILE A 755 4.17 39.35 5.27
CA ILE A 755 5.37 39.92 5.91
C ILE A 755 5.10 40.11 7.41
N LYS A 756 3.94 40.68 7.79
CA LYS A 756 3.58 40.85 9.20
C LYS A 756 3.55 39.53 9.96
N GLN A 757 2.90 38.51 9.39
CA GLN A 757 2.82 37.19 10.03
C GLN A 757 4.19 36.54 10.21
N HIS A 758 5.07 36.62 9.19
CA HIS A 758 6.43 36.10 9.30
C HIS A 758 7.19 36.74 10.46
N ILE A 759 6.99 38.03 10.67
CA ILE A 759 7.60 38.78 11.77
C ILE A 759 7.01 38.40 13.12
N ASP A 760 5.69 38.31 13.23
CA ASP A 760 5.02 37.85 14.45
C ASP A 760 5.51 36.45 14.87
N LEU A 761 5.80 35.56 13.90
CA LEU A 761 6.40 34.24 14.15
C LEU A 761 7.89 34.31 14.55
N THR A 762 8.67 35.18 13.90
CA THR A 762 10.09 35.39 14.20
C THR A 762 10.31 35.91 15.62
N PHE A 763 9.35 36.65 16.18
CA PHE A 763 9.38 37.08 17.57
C PHE A 763 9.11 35.96 18.58
N GLN A 764 8.46 34.87 18.16
CA GLN A 764 8.09 33.75 19.04
C GLN A 764 9.13 32.63 19.05
N ASP A 765 9.89 32.43 17.96
CA ASP A 765 10.86 31.33 17.82
C ASP A 765 12.13 31.77 17.07
N GLU A 766 13.31 31.68 17.70
CA GLU A 766 14.59 32.08 17.08
C GLU A 766 14.98 31.21 15.87
N ARG A 767 14.47 29.97 15.79
CA ARG A 767 14.71 29.08 14.64
C ARG A 767 14.02 29.55 13.36
N ALA A 768 13.02 30.42 13.46
CA ALA A 768 12.27 30.96 12.32
C ALA A 768 13.05 32.01 11.50
N ARG A 769 14.20 32.51 11.98
CA ARG A 769 15.09 33.42 11.22
C ARG A 769 15.53 32.83 9.87
N ASN A 770 15.58 31.50 9.75
CA ASN A 770 15.97 30.79 8.53
C ASN A 770 14.83 30.65 7.49
N ASN A 771 13.60 31.07 7.81
CA ASN A 771 12.44 30.98 6.89
C ASN A 771 12.28 32.21 5.97
N THR A 772 13.30 33.04 5.83
CA THR A 772 13.25 34.20 4.91
C THR A 772 13.09 33.75 3.46
N LEU A 773 13.61 32.57 3.10
CA LEU A 773 13.44 31.98 1.77
C LEU A 773 11.97 31.62 1.49
N ASP A 774 11.26 31.03 2.46
CA ASP A 774 9.84 30.71 2.33
C ASP A 774 8.97 31.96 2.19
N LEU A 775 9.33 33.03 2.92
CA LEU A 775 8.72 34.35 2.76
C LEU A 775 8.89 34.86 1.33
N LEU A 776 10.12 34.84 0.79
CA LEU A 776 10.41 35.30 -0.56
C LEU A 776 9.71 34.44 -1.64
N HIS A 777 9.66 33.13 -1.45
CA HIS A 777 8.91 32.23 -2.34
C HIS A 777 7.41 32.55 -2.33
N THR A 778 6.85 32.85 -1.16
CA THR A 778 5.44 33.26 -1.03
C THR A 778 5.19 34.63 -1.69
N ILE A 779 6.10 35.59 -1.53
CA ILE A 779 6.04 36.89 -2.22
C ILE A 779 6.10 36.70 -3.74
N SER A 780 7.00 35.83 -4.22
CA SER A 780 7.09 35.46 -5.65
C SER A 780 5.79 34.85 -6.17
N THR A 781 5.15 33.99 -5.37
CA THR A 781 3.81 33.44 -5.68
C THR A 781 2.77 34.57 -5.87
N ILE A 782 2.80 35.62 -5.05
CA ILE A 782 1.90 36.78 -5.20
C ILE A 782 2.22 37.56 -6.48
N PHE A 783 3.48 37.66 -6.88
CA PHE A 783 3.84 38.26 -8.18
C PHE A 783 3.31 37.42 -9.35
N SER A 784 3.44 36.10 -9.29
CA SER A 784 2.85 35.19 -10.29
C SER A 784 1.33 35.35 -10.34
N LEU A 785 0.66 35.49 -9.18
CA LEU A 785 -0.79 35.76 -9.12
C LEU A 785 -1.15 37.13 -9.72
N THR A 786 -0.33 38.15 -9.46
CA THR A 786 -0.52 39.49 -10.03
C THR A 786 -0.39 39.45 -11.56
N SER A 787 0.59 38.71 -12.08
CA SER A 787 0.75 38.48 -13.52
C SER A 787 -0.40 37.69 -14.12
N ALA A 788 -0.89 36.65 -13.43
CA ALA A 788 -2.02 35.84 -13.89
C ALA A 788 -3.34 36.63 -13.90
N PHE A 789 -3.46 37.66 -13.07
CA PHE A 789 -4.54 38.66 -13.16
C PHE A 789 -4.36 39.70 -14.27
N HIS A 790 -3.30 39.59 -15.08
CA HIS A 790 -2.90 40.55 -16.12
C HIS A 790 -2.63 41.96 -15.57
N LEU A 791 -2.13 42.05 -14.34
CA LEU A 791 -1.73 43.32 -13.71
C LEU A 791 -0.20 43.49 -13.77
N SER A 792 0.25 44.75 -13.79
CA SER A 792 1.68 45.06 -13.71
C SER A 792 2.25 44.65 -12.35
N CYS A 793 3.34 43.88 -12.39
CA CYS A 793 4.06 43.45 -11.19
C CYS A 793 4.95 44.56 -10.59
N GLU A 794 5.24 45.64 -11.33
CA GLU A 794 6.05 46.78 -10.89
C GLU A 794 5.58 47.33 -9.54
N ASP A 795 4.30 47.68 -9.45
CA ASP A 795 3.73 48.26 -8.25
C ASP A 795 3.78 47.31 -7.04
N ALA A 796 3.56 46.02 -7.27
CA ALA A 796 3.62 44.99 -6.24
C ALA A 796 5.05 44.76 -5.74
N ARG A 797 6.05 44.73 -6.65
CA ARG A 797 7.47 44.60 -6.30
C ARG A 797 7.97 45.81 -5.52
N GLN A 798 7.68 47.02 -5.99
CA GLN A 798 8.02 48.26 -5.30
C GLN A 798 7.44 48.28 -3.88
N PHE A 799 6.15 47.88 -3.74
CA PHE A 799 5.51 47.80 -2.44
C PHE A 799 6.14 46.74 -1.53
N ALA A 800 6.38 45.52 -2.03
CA ALA A 800 7.01 44.45 -1.27
C ALA A 800 8.41 44.84 -0.76
N ALA A 801 9.26 45.41 -1.62
CA ALA A 801 10.58 45.90 -1.23
C ALA A 801 10.47 47.00 -0.15
N CYS A 802 9.55 47.95 -0.31
CA CYS A 802 9.31 48.99 0.71
C CYS A 802 8.88 48.39 2.05
N GLU A 803 7.97 47.40 2.07
CA GLU A 803 7.51 46.76 3.31
C GLU A 803 8.62 45.93 3.99
N LEU A 804 9.41 45.17 3.22
CA LEU A 804 10.56 44.44 3.75
C LEU A 804 11.59 45.40 4.38
N TYR A 805 11.85 46.53 3.74
CA TYR A 805 12.63 47.60 4.36
C TYR A 805 11.90 48.23 5.57
N ARG A 806 10.58 48.43 5.60
CA ARG A 806 9.93 48.95 6.82
C ARG A 806 10.16 48.06 8.03
N VAL A 807 10.22 46.76 7.81
CA VAL A 807 10.37 45.73 8.83
C VAL A 807 11.83 45.39 9.19
N GLY A 808 12.79 45.76 8.33
CA GLY A 808 14.23 45.57 8.59
C GLY A 808 14.86 44.30 7.99
N LEU A 809 14.18 43.66 7.04
CA LEU A 809 14.70 42.54 6.25
C LEU A 809 15.44 43.06 5.00
N ASP A 810 16.52 43.81 5.23
CA ASP A 810 17.17 44.63 4.19
C ASP A 810 17.76 43.80 3.05
N LEU A 811 18.32 42.62 3.32
CA LEU A 811 18.88 41.74 2.29
C LEU A 811 17.80 41.17 1.36
N ALA A 812 16.68 40.71 1.93
CA ALA A 812 15.53 40.23 1.17
C ALA A 812 14.90 41.37 0.35
N ALA A 813 14.83 42.58 0.92
CA ALA A 813 14.36 43.76 0.22
C ALA A 813 15.27 44.17 -0.94
N GLN A 814 16.59 44.05 -0.77
CA GLN A 814 17.57 44.29 -1.83
C GLN A 814 17.35 43.34 -3.00
N GLU A 815 17.21 42.03 -2.74
CA GLU A 815 16.95 41.02 -3.78
C GLU A 815 15.70 41.37 -4.61
N VAL A 816 14.58 41.67 -3.95
CA VAL A 816 13.33 42.07 -4.63
C VAL A 816 13.52 43.38 -5.42
N SER A 817 14.35 44.31 -4.92
CA SER A 817 14.56 45.60 -5.57
C SER A 817 15.44 45.56 -6.81
N MET A 818 16.25 44.50 -7.02
CA MET A 818 17.14 44.40 -8.18
C MET A 818 16.40 44.34 -9.53
N VAL A 819 15.15 43.89 -9.51
CA VAL A 819 14.31 43.66 -10.72
C VAL A 819 13.31 44.80 -10.94
N ILE A 820 13.41 45.91 -10.21
CA ILE A 820 12.53 47.07 -10.37
C ILE A 820 13.05 47.96 -11.51
N GLU A 821 12.21 48.25 -12.50
CA GLU A 821 12.54 49.07 -13.66
C GLU A 821 12.37 50.57 -13.35
N ASP A 822 11.24 50.97 -12.75
CA ASP A 822 11.00 52.37 -12.36
C ASP A 822 11.69 52.73 -11.04
N LYS A 823 12.97 53.03 -11.16
CA LYS A 823 13.82 53.42 -10.03
C LYS A 823 13.42 54.77 -9.41
N LEU A 824 12.80 55.67 -10.17
CA LEU A 824 12.49 57.02 -9.71
C LEU A 824 11.26 57.02 -8.77
N THR A 825 10.19 56.33 -9.17
CA THR A 825 9.01 56.15 -8.31
C THR A 825 9.36 55.33 -7.08
N PHE A 826 10.18 54.29 -7.24
CA PHE A 826 10.65 53.49 -6.11
C PHE A 826 11.47 54.30 -5.11
N SER A 827 12.44 55.10 -5.58
CA SER A 827 13.28 55.96 -4.73
C SER A 827 12.44 56.96 -3.93
N THR A 828 11.40 57.53 -4.54
CA THR A 828 10.47 58.43 -3.86
C THR A 828 9.74 57.73 -2.72
N ARG A 829 9.23 56.51 -2.94
CA ARG A 829 8.58 55.70 -1.88
C ARG A 829 9.56 55.30 -0.78
N MET A 830 10.82 55.06 -1.11
CA MET A 830 11.87 54.68 -0.17
C MET A 830 12.26 55.81 0.80
N ILE A 831 12.15 57.08 0.40
CA ILE A 831 12.40 58.23 1.29
C ILE A 831 11.46 58.19 2.50
N ASP A 832 10.18 57.83 2.31
CA ASP A 832 9.23 57.69 3.42
C ASP A 832 9.60 56.54 4.36
N VAL A 833 10.13 55.43 3.81
CA VAL A 833 10.60 54.27 4.60
C VAL A 833 11.81 54.67 5.45
N VAL A 834 12.80 55.30 4.84
CA VAL A 834 14.01 55.79 5.53
C VAL A 834 13.63 56.81 6.60
N GLY A 835 12.79 57.78 6.26
CA GLY A 835 12.29 58.77 7.22
C GLY A 835 11.55 58.15 8.38
N GLY A 836 10.74 57.12 8.12
CA GLY A 836 10.05 56.36 9.17
C GLY A 836 11.02 55.63 10.10
N ARG A 837 12.08 55.01 9.58
CA ARG A 837 13.12 54.35 10.40
C ARG A 837 13.86 55.36 11.26
N ILE A 838 14.30 56.48 10.68
CA ILE A 838 14.99 57.56 11.39
C ILE A 838 14.10 58.15 12.48
N ALA A 839 12.85 58.47 12.14
CA ALA A 839 11.88 59.01 13.09
C ALA A 839 11.66 58.03 14.24
N LYS A 840 11.51 56.73 13.97
CA LYS A 840 11.30 55.74 15.02
C LYS A 840 12.52 55.57 15.93
N THR A 841 13.75 55.61 15.40
CA THR A 841 14.96 55.46 16.22
C THR A 841 15.34 56.74 16.97
N LEU A 842 15.14 57.92 16.38
CA LEU A 842 15.55 59.20 16.98
C LEU A 842 14.43 59.88 17.79
N LEU A 843 13.16 59.61 17.51
CA LEU A 843 12.01 60.30 18.11
C LEU A 843 11.24 59.48 19.16
N SER A 844 11.58 58.21 19.40
CA SER A 844 10.84 57.34 20.34
C SER A 844 11.39 57.31 21.78
N GLY A 845 12.42 58.11 22.12
CA GLY A 845 13.09 58.11 23.42
C GLY A 845 12.57 59.15 24.44
N GLU A 846 13.13 59.14 25.67
CA GLU A 846 12.84 60.13 26.71
C GLU A 846 13.14 61.57 26.25
N THR A 847 12.35 62.54 26.73
CA THR A 847 12.31 63.95 26.28
C THR A 847 13.65 64.69 26.29
N GLN A 848 14.64 64.26 27.08
CA GLN A 848 15.99 64.82 27.09
C GLN A 848 16.87 64.34 25.92
N HIS A 849 16.77 63.06 25.51
CA HIS A 849 17.50 62.54 24.34
C HIS A 849 16.94 63.08 23.02
N LEU A 850 15.64 63.46 23.02
CA LEU A 850 14.96 64.07 21.89
C LEU A 850 15.50 65.46 21.56
N SER A 851 15.71 66.33 22.56
CA SER A 851 16.23 67.69 22.31
C SER A 851 17.68 67.67 21.83
N ASP A 852 18.50 66.76 22.35
CA ASP A 852 19.90 66.62 21.97
C ASP A 852 20.08 66.01 20.56
N SER A 853 19.18 65.12 20.15
CA SER A 853 19.20 64.53 18.80
C SER A 853 18.62 65.48 17.75
N LEU A 854 17.57 66.23 18.08
CA LEU A 854 16.96 67.22 17.19
C LEU A 854 17.83 68.46 16.99
N SER A 855 18.60 68.88 18.00
CA SER A 855 19.51 70.04 17.88
C SER A 855 20.67 69.83 16.92
N LYS A 856 21.03 68.57 16.64
CA LYS A 856 22.08 68.17 15.69
C LYS A 856 21.59 68.05 14.25
N LEU A 857 20.28 68.17 14.01
CA LEU A 857 19.67 68.02 12.69
C LEU A 857 19.26 69.39 12.09
N PRO A 858 19.45 69.59 10.77
CA PRO A 858 18.91 70.74 10.06
C PRO A 858 17.38 70.89 10.22
N THR A 859 16.88 72.14 10.32
CA THR A 859 15.46 72.46 10.57
C THR A 859 14.48 71.93 9.51
N ASN A 860 14.93 71.78 8.27
CA ASN A 860 14.19 71.15 7.18
C ASN A 860 13.99 69.64 7.42
N ILE A 861 15.00 68.94 7.93
CA ILE A 861 14.95 67.49 8.19
C ILE A 861 14.13 67.22 9.46
N SER A 862 14.32 68.00 10.52
CA SER A 862 13.54 67.83 11.77
C SER A 862 12.05 68.08 11.58
N SER A 863 11.66 69.12 10.83
CA SER A 863 10.26 69.38 10.48
C SER A 863 9.64 68.34 9.55
N TRP A 864 10.45 67.69 8.70
CA TRP A 864 10.02 66.57 7.88
C TRP A 864 9.82 65.29 8.72
N LEU A 865 10.75 64.94 9.61
CA LEU A 865 10.63 63.80 10.51
C LEU A 865 9.43 63.92 11.46
N ALA A 866 9.16 65.11 12.01
CA ALA A 866 8.01 65.36 12.87
C ALA A 866 6.65 65.15 12.14
N LYS A 867 6.59 65.34 10.81
CA LYS A 867 5.41 65.01 10.02
C LYS A 867 5.24 63.50 9.83
N LEU A 868 6.33 62.75 9.79
CA LEU A 868 6.35 61.31 9.59
C LEU A 868 6.12 60.52 10.87
N GLU A 869 6.48 61.06 12.04
CA GLU A 869 6.32 60.43 13.36
C GLU A 869 4.91 59.86 13.57
N LYS A 870 3.86 60.62 13.22
CA LYS A 870 2.43 60.22 13.31
C LYS A 870 2.05 59.02 12.44
N LYS A 871 2.90 58.60 11.49
CA LYS A 871 2.69 57.49 10.55
C LYS A 871 3.59 56.27 10.81
N THR A 872 4.49 56.29 11.81
CA THR A 872 5.56 55.29 12.01
C THR A 872 5.17 53.98 12.71
N SER A 873 3.88 53.76 13.02
CA SER A 873 3.44 52.60 13.82
C SER A 873 3.91 51.24 13.31
N ASN A 874 4.09 51.06 12.00
CA ASN A 874 4.47 49.78 11.37
C ASN A 874 5.97 49.64 11.03
N VAL A 875 6.83 50.60 11.40
CA VAL A 875 8.28 50.54 11.10
C VAL A 875 9.01 49.80 12.22
N ALA A 876 10.02 48.97 11.91
CA ALA A 876 10.84 48.33 12.94
C ALA A 876 11.83 49.32 13.58
N GLU A 877 12.11 49.16 14.86
CA GLU A 877 13.17 49.90 15.52
C GLU A 877 14.52 49.26 15.16
N LEU A 878 15.34 50.02 14.43
CA LEU A 878 16.59 49.52 13.84
C LEU A 878 17.75 50.44 14.23
N PRO A 879 18.97 49.90 14.39
CA PRO A 879 20.17 50.70 14.55
C PRO A 879 20.33 51.67 13.37
N ILE A 880 20.77 52.90 13.68
CA ILE A 880 20.97 53.96 12.67
C ILE A 880 21.97 53.50 11.59
N SER A 881 22.94 52.65 11.95
CA SER A 881 23.89 52.05 11.00
C SER A 881 23.22 51.27 9.87
N LYS A 882 22.15 50.52 10.11
CA LYS A 882 21.40 49.81 9.05
C LYS A 882 20.67 50.79 8.12
N THR A 883 20.07 51.83 8.69
CA THR A 883 19.40 52.89 7.91
C THR A 883 20.40 53.71 7.08
N TYR A 884 21.62 53.90 7.59
CA TYR A 884 22.72 54.52 6.87
C TYR A 884 23.20 53.67 5.69
N LEU A 885 23.35 52.35 5.86
CA LEU A 885 23.68 51.43 4.77
C LEU A 885 22.60 51.43 3.67
N LEU A 886 21.32 51.48 4.04
CA LEU A 886 20.21 51.61 3.09
C LEU A 886 20.31 52.91 2.28
N LEU A 887 20.62 54.03 2.94
CA LEU A 887 20.83 55.32 2.25
C LEU A 887 22.02 55.28 1.29
N GLN A 888 23.12 54.63 1.67
CA GLN A 888 24.26 54.42 0.77
C GLN A 888 23.87 53.60 -0.46
N TYR A 889 23.14 52.50 -0.27
CA TYR A 889 22.60 51.66 -1.35
C TYR A 889 21.69 52.44 -2.30
N LEU A 890 20.77 53.25 -1.76
CA LEU A 890 19.88 54.11 -2.56
C LEU A 890 20.68 55.11 -3.42
N ASN A 891 21.70 55.74 -2.83
CA ASN A 891 22.55 56.71 -3.52
C ASN A 891 23.45 56.10 -4.59
N SER A 892 23.86 54.83 -4.47
CA SER A 892 24.72 54.15 -5.45
C SER A 892 23.97 53.42 -6.57
N HIS A 893 22.77 52.89 -6.31
CA HIS A 893 22.11 51.96 -7.25
C HIS A 893 20.77 52.42 -7.82
N LEU A 894 20.07 53.34 -7.14
CA LEU A 894 18.67 53.64 -7.45
C LEU A 894 18.42 55.07 -7.92
N ILE A 895 19.33 56.00 -7.66
CA ILE A 895 19.06 57.42 -7.89
C ILE A 895 20.06 58.04 -8.87
N GLU A 896 19.53 58.72 -9.89
CA GLU A 896 20.35 59.55 -10.78
C GLU A 896 20.81 60.83 -10.05
N HIS A 897 22.09 61.16 -10.15
CA HIS A 897 22.75 62.23 -9.40
C HIS A 897 22.17 63.65 -9.58
N THR A 898 21.25 63.84 -10.53
CA THR A 898 20.64 65.14 -10.89
C THR A 898 19.29 65.41 -10.21
N THR A 899 18.64 64.38 -9.65
CA THR A 899 17.28 64.48 -9.08
C THR A 899 17.25 65.24 -7.73
N LYS A 900 16.08 65.79 -7.36
CA LYS A 900 15.92 66.51 -6.08
C LYS A 900 16.06 65.54 -4.90
N GLU A 901 15.58 64.32 -5.11
CA GLU A 901 15.63 63.16 -4.23
C GLU A 901 17.09 62.75 -3.97
N ALA A 902 17.96 62.78 -4.99
CA ALA A 902 19.39 62.52 -4.82
C ALA A 902 20.07 63.49 -3.86
N ARG A 903 19.74 64.79 -3.98
CA ARG A 903 20.32 65.84 -3.13
C ARG A 903 19.86 65.65 -1.69
N PHE A 904 18.57 65.37 -1.49
CA PHE A 904 18.00 65.13 -0.18
C PHE A 904 18.59 63.88 0.49
N ILE A 905 18.81 62.80 -0.27
CA ILE A 905 19.46 61.58 0.26
C ILE A 905 20.94 61.82 0.61
N LYS A 906 21.68 62.59 -0.19
CA LYS A 906 23.06 62.99 0.17
C LYS A 906 23.08 63.84 1.44
N GLU A 907 22.14 64.78 1.60
CA GLU A 907 21.98 65.58 2.81
C GLU A 907 21.69 64.69 4.03
N LEU A 908 20.80 63.70 3.89
CA LEU A 908 20.51 62.72 4.95
C LEU A 908 21.74 61.84 5.30
N ILE A 909 22.52 61.42 4.32
CA ILE A 909 23.77 60.66 4.54
C ILE A 909 24.75 61.49 5.38
N GLU A 910 24.98 62.75 5.02
CA GLU A 910 25.89 63.63 5.78
C GLU A 910 25.38 63.89 7.20
N CYS A 911 24.07 64.08 7.38
CA CYS A 911 23.47 64.29 8.70
C CYS A 911 23.59 63.05 9.59
N LEU A 912 23.39 61.85 9.05
CA LEU A 912 23.41 60.62 9.83
C LEU A 912 24.81 60.13 10.17
N LYS A 913 25.87 60.60 9.48
CA LYS A 913 27.27 60.31 9.85
C LYS A 913 27.61 60.73 11.29
N VAL A 914 26.88 61.69 11.86
CA VAL A 914 27.10 62.16 13.24
C VAL A 914 26.52 61.20 14.28
N PHE A 915 25.66 60.27 13.85
CA PHE A 915 24.90 59.34 14.71
C PHE A 915 25.25 57.87 14.48
N VAL A 916 26.05 57.56 13.46
CA VAL A 916 26.63 56.23 13.15
C VAL A 916 28.06 56.22 13.66
#